data_AF-A0AAP0FYH1-F1
#
_entry.id   AF-A0AAP0FYH1-F1
#
_cell.length_a   1.000
_cell.length_b   1.000
_cell.length_c   1.000
_cell.angle_alpha   90.00
_cell.angle_beta   90.00
_cell.angle_gamma   90.00
#
_symmetry.space_group_name_H-M   'P 1'
#
loop_
_entity.id
_entity.type
_entity.pdbx_description
1 polymer ?
#
loop_
_entity_poly.entity_id
_entity_poly.type
_entity_poly.pdbx_seq_one_letter_code
_entity_poly.pdbx_strand_id
1 'polypeptide(L)'
;MEDLPTDPGLRPRITNYSPNDQDQVRRAYLLAGPCQPRDHAFPQKIFGNKLRRFNKDWFGLYSSWLEYSISKDSAYCLCCYLFKPDIGDQAGGDSFVGEGFSNWKKNDRLQSHVGGSNSAHNQAVAKCQDLLKQKQHIQTVFEKQAKQDEDDYLIRLNTAIDCIRFLLRQGIAFRGHDESENSSNRGNYLELLKFLADHNDEVKAVAFGNAPQNVKLTSPDVQQDIVTAAARETLKVIVEEIGDALFSILVDEARDISVKEQMAVVVRYIDKKGNVIEHFVGIEHVSSTSAISLKEAVEKLFSRLGLSISKLRGQGYDGASNMQGEFNGLKALILKDNPSEYYVWCFAHQLQLALVAVAKNHEDIAMMFFVTNNVVNVVGASSKRRDILRGKHAAKVVEALNVGELASGQGLNQETNLKRPGDTRWGSHYGTLVSLITMFEAVIDVLEIVRMEGPKGDQRTMARMLLGSMQSFEFAFTLHLMRSILAITSELSQALQRQDQDIVNAISLVELSKKRLQHMRDEGWQSLFEVVSTFCEKNEIIVPNMNERFIAQGKGKRKAPIITNLHHYQVEIFYNVIDMQLLELKTRFDEGSSELLLCVACLTPSNSFFSFDKDKLIRLAEFYPEDFSPMEVLILHDQLETYIFDMRSNKEFSMLHGISDLAKKMVETGRNRTYPLVYLLLTLALILPVATASVERVFSAMTCVKNRLRNKMSDQWLNNGLLVYIEKDVFDGIDNESIIDYYQNMKTRRIKLSSQKKRLD
;
A
#
# COMPACT_ATOMS: atom_id res chain seq x y z
N MET A 1 43.10 10.69 -34.32
CA MET A 1 44.26 9.97 -34.90
C MET A 1 44.54 10.52 -36.31
N GLU A 2 44.46 11.85 -36.48
CA GLU A 2 44.39 12.53 -37.78
C GLU A 2 45.76 12.92 -38.35
N ASP A 3 46.85 12.54 -37.68
CA ASP A 3 48.20 13.05 -37.97
C ASP A 3 49.23 11.91 -38.21
N LEU A 4 48.79 10.79 -38.79
CA LEU A 4 49.69 9.69 -39.13
C LEU A 4 50.48 10.00 -40.42
N PRO A 5 51.82 9.89 -40.44
CA PRO A 5 52.63 10.18 -41.62
C PRO A 5 52.27 9.29 -42.82
N THR A 6 51.87 9.90 -43.93
CA THR A 6 51.53 9.18 -45.16
C THR A 6 52.76 8.67 -45.92
N ASP A 7 53.88 9.41 -45.92
CA ASP A 7 55.14 8.98 -46.54
C ASP A 7 55.75 7.80 -45.74
N PRO A 8 55.94 6.62 -46.36
CA PRO A 8 56.42 5.43 -45.66
C PRO A 8 57.83 5.58 -45.07
N GLY A 9 58.68 6.44 -45.64
CA GLY A 9 60.02 6.73 -45.14
C GLY A 9 60.05 7.62 -43.89
N LEU A 10 58.91 8.19 -43.50
CA LEU A 10 58.74 9.03 -42.30
C LEU A 10 57.93 8.35 -41.19
N ARG A 11 57.39 7.14 -41.44
CA ARG A 11 56.55 6.43 -40.46
C ARG A 11 57.38 5.88 -39.29
N PRO A 12 56.96 6.10 -38.03
CA PRO A 12 57.54 5.40 -36.89
C PRO A 12 57.34 3.88 -37.00
N ARG A 13 58.21 3.08 -36.38
CA ARG A 13 57.98 1.62 -36.28
C ARG A 13 56.70 1.36 -35.49
N ILE A 14 55.92 0.35 -35.85
CA ILE A 14 54.67 0.03 -35.13
C ILE A 14 54.93 -0.26 -33.64
N THR A 15 56.08 -0.84 -33.31
CA THR A 15 56.52 -1.09 -31.91
C THR A 15 56.76 0.18 -31.10
N ASN A 16 56.87 1.35 -31.74
CA ASN A 16 57.07 2.62 -31.05
C ASN A 16 55.74 3.21 -30.53
N TYR A 17 54.58 2.67 -30.95
CA TYR A 17 53.27 3.03 -30.41
C TYR A 17 52.95 2.16 -29.19
N SER A 18 52.14 2.70 -28.26
CA SER A 18 51.64 1.98 -27.08
C SER A 18 51.00 0.64 -27.50
N PRO A 19 51.25 -0.48 -26.80
CA PRO A 19 50.66 -1.78 -27.14
C PRO A 19 49.15 -1.76 -27.34
N ASN A 20 48.43 -0.89 -26.60
CA ASN A 20 46.98 -0.73 -26.72
C ASN A 20 46.53 -0.02 -28.00
N ASP A 21 47.41 0.73 -28.66
CA ASP A 21 47.09 1.57 -29.83
C ASP A 21 47.58 0.95 -31.15
N GLN A 22 48.48 -0.04 -31.09
CA GLN A 22 49.14 -0.60 -32.28
C GLN A 22 48.15 -1.14 -33.31
N ASP A 23 47.10 -1.85 -32.89
CA ASP A 23 46.11 -2.39 -33.82
C ASP A 23 45.23 -1.30 -34.43
N GLN A 24 44.95 -0.23 -33.69
CA GLN A 24 44.20 0.91 -34.19
C GLN A 24 45.04 1.70 -35.22
N VAL A 25 46.33 1.89 -34.95
CA VAL A 25 47.29 2.49 -35.89
C VAL A 25 47.45 1.63 -37.15
N ARG A 26 47.56 0.30 -37.00
CA ARG A 26 47.63 -0.63 -38.15
C ARG A 26 46.39 -0.50 -39.04
N ARG A 27 45.19 -0.40 -38.43
CA ARG A 27 43.93 -0.20 -39.17
C ARG A 27 43.89 1.12 -39.90
N ALA A 28 44.34 2.21 -39.27
CA ALA A 28 44.34 3.53 -39.91
C ALA A 28 45.18 3.54 -41.19
N TYR A 29 46.37 2.92 -41.17
CA TYR A 29 47.20 2.77 -42.38
C TYR A 29 46.59 1.82 -43.42
N LEU A 30 45.92 0.73 -43.00
CA LEU A 30 45.22 -0.17 -43.95
C LEU A 30 44.05 0.52 -44.66
N LEU A 31 43.30 1.37 -43.94
CA LEU A 31 42.19 2.15 -44.51
C LEU A 31 42.69 3.27 -45.43
N ALA A 32 43.82 3.90 -45.11
CA ALA A 32 44.46 4.91 -45.96
C ALA A 32 45.02 4.30 -47.27
N GLY A 33 45.39 3.02 -47.25
CA GLY A 33 45.97 2.33 -48.39
C GLY A 33 47.45 2.68 -48.62
N PRO A 34 48.11 2.01 -49.60
CA PRO A 34 49.52 2.23 -49.87
C PRO A 34 49.81 3.63 -50.42
N CYS A 35 50.87 4.28 -49.94
CA CYS A 35 51.30 5.58 -50.45
C CYS A 35 51.90 5.47 -51.86
N GLN A 36 51.12 5.87 -52.89
CA GLN A 36 51.49 5.77 -54.31
C GLN A 36 51.43 7.14 -55.00
N PRO A 37 52.49 7.98 -54.91
CA PRO A 37 52.52 9.29 -55.54
C PRO A 37 52.71 9.19 -57.07
N ARG A 38 51.63 8.91 -57.80
CA ARG A 38 51.65 8.64 -59.26
C ARG A 38 52.06 9.85 -60.11
N ASP A 39 51.79 11.05 -59.61
CA ASP A 39 52.09 12.32 -60.30
C ASP A 39 53.49 12.88 -59.95
N HIS A 40 54.27 12.16 -59.13
CA HIS A 40 55.61 12.57 -58.74
C HIS A 40 56.64 12.33 -59.85
N ALA A 41 57.53 13.31 -60.05
CA ALA A 41 58.66 13.18 -60.97
C ALA A 41 59.81 12.39 -60.31
N PHE A 42 59.85 11.08 -60.54
CA PHE A 42 60.85 10.18 -59.95
C PHE A 42 62.30 10.54 -60.37
N PRO A 43 63.22 10.76 -59.41
CA PRO A 43 64.63 11.07 -59.68
C PRO A 43 65.34 9.99 -60.51
N GLN A 44 66.26 10.42 -61.37
CA GLN A 44 67.14 9.51 -62.11
C GLN A 44 68.48 9.35 -61.39
N LYS A 45 68.92 8.10 -61.22
CA LYS A 45 70.23 7.74 -60.65
C LYS A 45 71.03 6.91 -61.66
N ILE A 46 72.36 7.01 -61.60
CA ILE A 46 73.27 6.24 -62.46
C ILE A 46 73.40 4.82 -61.89
N PHE A 47 73.06 3.81 -62.70
CA PHE A 47 73.26 2.40 -62.38
C PHE A 47 74.15 1.75 -63.43
N GLY A 48 75.45 1.65 -63.15
CA GLY A 48 76.45 1.30 -64.16
C GLY A 48 76.53 2.40 -65.22
N ASN A 49 76.30 2.06 -66.50
CA ASN A 49 76.36 3.02 -67.61
C ASN A 49 74.96 3.55 -68.05
N LYS A 50 73.90 3.32 -67.27
CA LYS A 50 72.52 3.73 -67.62
C LYS A 50 71.86 4.52 -66.50
N LEU A 51 71.13 5.58 -66.87
CA LEU A 51 70.24 6.30 -65.96
C LEU A 51 68.96 5.47 -65.75
N ARG A 52 68.57 5.26 -64.49
CA ARG A 52 67.33 4.55 -64.11
C ARG A 52 66.60 5.33 -63.02
N ARG A 53 65.28 5.17 -62.99
CA ARG A 53 64.36 5.72 -61.98
C ARG A 53 63.34 4.66 -61.58
N PHE A 54 62.61 4.89 -60.49
CA PHE A 54 61.42 4.10 -60.16
C PHE A 54 60.41 4.13 -61.32
N ASN A 55 59.82 2.98 -61.67
CA ASN A 55 58.81 2.90 -62.71
C ASN A 55 57.41 2.99 -62.07
N LYS A 56 56.67 4.06 -62.38
CA LYS A 56 55.30 4.28 -61.90
C LYS A 56 54.33 3.14 -62.26
N ASP A 57 54.58 2.41 -63.35
CA ASP A 57 53.73 1.30 -63.78
C ASP A 57 53.76 0.13 -62.77
N TRP A 58 54.78 0.07 -61.91
CA TRP A 58 54.84 -0.91 -60.82
C TRP A 58 53.71 -0.73 -59.80
N PHE A 59 53.16 0.48 -59.64
CA PHE A 59 51.96 0.69 -58.83
C PHE A 59 50.72 0.00 -59.44
N GLY A 60 50.68 -0.19 -60.76
CA GLY A 60 49.63 -0.97 -61.41
C GLY A 60 49.79 -2.47 -61.14
N LEU A 61 51.03 -2.96 -61.19
CA LEU A 61 51.35 -4.38 -60.99
C LEU A 61 51.25 -4.83 -59.52
N TYR A 62 51.56 -3.93 -58.57
CA TYR A 62 51.62 -4.21 -57.14
C TYR A 62 50.75 -3.23 -56.34
N SER A 63 49.54 -2.99 -56.83
CA SER A 63 48.62 -1.95 -56.34
C SER A 63 48.24 -2.08 -54.87
N SER A 64 48.23 -3.30 -54.33
CA SER A 64 47.76 -3.59 -52.97
C SER A 64 48.78 -3.32 -51.86
N TRP A 65 50.07 -3.19 -52.18
CA TRP A 65 51.11 -3.14 -51.13
C TRP A 65 52.29 -2.22 -51.42
N LEU A 66 52.60 -1.95 -52.69
CA LEU A 66 53.81 -1.20 -53.06
C LEU A 66 53.62 0.28 -52.72
N GLU A 67 54.54 0.79 -51.91
CA GLU A 67 54.60 2.20 -51.50
C GLU A 67 55.89 2.84 -51.97
N TYR A 68 55.90 4.17 -52.07
CA TYR A 68 57.10 4.93 -52.40
C TYR A 68 57.23 6.15 -51.49
N SER A 69 58.43 6.35 -50.95
CA SER A 69 58.81 7.52 -50.18
C SER A 69 59.41 8.59 -51.07
N ILE A 70 58.79 9.77 -51.15
CA ILE A 70 59.36 10.92 -51.84
C ILE A 70 60.59 11.42 -51.08
N SER A 71 60.51 11.44 -49.75
CA SER A 71 61.60 11.92 -48.89
C SER A 71 62.86 11.04 -48.93
N LYS A 72 62.71 9.72 -49.17
CA LYS A 72 63.83 8.75 -49.20
C LYS A 72 64.19 8.24 -50.59
N ASP A 73 63.44 8.60 -51.64
CA ASP A 73 63.59 8.07 -53.01
C ASP A 73 63.76 6.54 -53.02
N SER A 74 62.84 5.85 -52.34
CA SER A 74 62.90 4.42 -52.06
C SER A 74 61.50 3.81 -51.95
N ALA A 75 61.37 2.53 -52.34
CA ALA A 75 60.12 1.77 -52.30
C ALA A 75 59.98 0.96 -51.00
N TYR A 76 58.75 0.84 -50.51
CA TYR A 76 58.38 0.16 -49.27
C TYR A 76 57.18 -0.77 -49.50
N CYS A 77 56.87 -1.61 -48.51
CA CYS A 77 55.69 -2.47 -48.52
C CYS A 77 54.80 -2.18 -47.31
N LEU A 78 53.55 -1.77 -47.57
CA LEU A 78 52.57 -1.47 -46.52
C LEU A 78 52.35 -2.68 -45.60
N CYS A 79 52.03 -3.85 -46.14
CA CYS A 79 51.70 -5.03 -45.33
C CYS A 79 52.88 -5.46 -44.43
N CYS A 80 54.09 -5.50 -44.98
CA CYS A 80 55.30 -5.87 -44.24
C CYS A 80 55.71 -4.81 -43.19
N TYR A 81 55.42 -3.52 -43.43
CA TYR A 81 55.60 -2.48 -42.41
C TYR A 81 54.67 -2.68 -41.21
N LEU A 82 53.41 -3.06 -41.45
CA LEU A 82 52.39 -3.23 -40.42
C LEU A 82 52.59 -4.48 -39.54
N PHE A 83 53.02 -5.58 -40.17
CA PHE A 83 53.17 -6.89 -39.52
C PHE A 83 54.54 -7.48 -39.81
N LYS A 84 55.60 -6.74 -39.44
CA LYS A 84 57.00 -7.16 -39.63
C LYS A 84 57.15 -8.67 -39.39
N PRO A 85 57.68 -9.44 -40.36
CA PRO A 85 57.83 -10.88 -40.22
C PRO A 85 58.99 -11.23 -39.27
N ASP A 86 58.76 -12.18 -38.36
CA ASP A 86 59.70 -12.60 -37.30
C ASP A 86 60.71 -13.69 -37.74
N ILE A 87 60.99 -13.82 -39.04
CA ILE A 87 61.89 -14.88 -39.53
C ILE A 87 63.23 -14.26 -39.93
N GLY A 88 64.23 -14.46 -39.07
CA GLY A 88 65.57 -13.87 -39.17
C GLY A 88 66.30 -14.12 -40.49
N ASP A 89 67.26 -13.25 -40.79
CA ASP A 89 68.38 -13.25 -41.76
C ASP A 89 68.32 -14.05 -43.08
N GLN A 90 67.15 -14.53 -43.50
CA GLN A 90 66.92 -15.03 -44.85
C GLN A 90 66.71 -13.83 -45.79
N ALA A 91 67.84 -13.31 -46.26
CA ALA A 91 68.05 -12.62 -47.53
C ALA A 91 66.89 -11.70 -48.02
N GLY A 92 66.82 -10.48 -47.48
CA GLY A 92 66.16 -9.34 -48.15
C GLY A 92 64.87 -8.79 -47.53
N GLY A 93 64.55 -9.16 -46.28
CA GLY A 93 63.32 -8.73 -45.59
C GLY A 93 63.28 -7.26 -45.16
N ASP A 94 64.40 -6.66 -44.78
CA ASP A 94 64.40 -5.28 -44.23
C ASP A 94 64.42 -4.19 -45.34
N SER A 95 64.72 -4.60 -46.58
CA SER A 95 64.85 -3.67 -47.72
C SER A 95 63.55 -2.98 -48.10
N PHE A 96 62.38 -3.54 -47.79
CA PHE A 96 61.07 -2.94 -48.09
C PHE A 96 60.35 -2.41 -46.84
N VAL A 97 60.99 -2.41 -45.67
CA VAL A 97 60.37 -2.00 -44.40
C VAL A 97 61.19 -0.90 -43.71
N GLY A 98 62.48 -1.14 -43.46
CA GLY A 98 63.34 -0.20 -42.74
C GLY A 98 64.09 0.76 -43.66
N GLU A 99 64.98 0.22 -44.50
CA GLU A 99 65.91 1.04 -45.30
C GLU A 99 65.28 1.58 -46.59
N GLY A 100 64.28 0.89 -47.12
CA GLY A 100 63.66 1.21 -48.40
C GLY A 100 64.47 0.67 -49.60
N PHE A 101 63.76 0.24 -50.64
CA PHE A 101 64.36 -0.37 -51.82
C PHE A 101 64.54 0.67 -52.92
N SER A 102 65.78 0.97 -53.30
CA SER A 102 66.10 1.97 -54.33
C SER A 102 66.94 1.42 -55.50
N ASN A 103 67.17 0.10 -55.58
CA ASN A 103 67.96 -0.50 -56.66
C ASN A 103 67.11 -0.83 -57.89
N TRP A 104 66.83 0.19 -58.70
CA TRP A 104 65.97 0.10 -59.90
C TRP A 104 66.50 -0.82 -61.02
N LYS A 105 67.76 -1.29 -60.92
CA LYS A 105 68.32 -2.28 -61.87
C LYS A 105 67.73 -3.68 -61.64
N LYS A 106 67.37 -4.02 -60.39
CA LYS A 106 66.87 -5.34 -59.99
C LYS A 106 65.35 -5.31 -59.74
N ASN A 107 64.57 -5.05 -60.78
CA ASN A 107 63.11 -4.98 -60.63
C ASN A 107 62.45 -6.34 -60.30
N ASP A 108 63.14 -7.44 -60.61
CA ASP A 108 62.82 -8.81 -60.22
C ASP A 108 62.71 -8.97 -58.71
N ARG A 109 63.37 -8.09 -57.94
CA ARG A 109 63.26 -8.04 -56.47
C ARG A 109 61.85 -7.74 -55.97
N LEU A 110 61.04 -7.00 -56.72
CA LEU A 110 59.64 -6.73 -56.37
C LEU A 110 58.79 -8.01 -56.48
N GLN A 111 59.03 -8.81 -57.52
CA GLN A 111 58.36 -10.10 -57.70
C GLN A 111 58.85 -11.13 -56.68
N SER A 112 60.16 -11.18 -56.42
CA SER A 112 60.73 -12.08 -55.40
C SER A 112 60.30 -11.71 -53.98
N HIS A 113 60.00 -10.43 -53.71
CA HIS A 113 59.48 -9.98 -52.42
C HIS A 113 58.11 -10.60 -52.10
N VAL A 114 57.21 -10.67 -53.10
CA VAL A 114 55.91 -11.32 -52.94
C VAL A 114 56.09 -12.81 -52.64
N GLY A 115 57.01 -13.48 -53.34
CA GLY A 115 57.36 -14.88 -53.10
C GLY A 115 56.19 -15.87 -53.28
N GLY A 116 56.34 -17.09 -52.74
CA GLY A 116 55.29 -18.12 -52.75
C GLY A 116 54.23 -17.93 -51.64
N SER A 117 53.24 -18.82 -51.57
CA SER A 117 52.09 -18.72 -50.64
C SER A 117 52.47 -18.56 -49.15
N ASN A 118 53.60 -19.14 -48.72
CA ASN A 118 54.10 -19.03 -47.34
C ASN A 118 55.18 -17.97 -47.15
N SER A 119 55.38 -17.07 -48.11
CA SER A 119 56.35 -15.98 -47.98
C SER A 119 56.02 -15.07 -46.80
N ALA A 120 57.05 -14.40 -46.29
CA ALA A 120 56.91 -13.37 -45.25
C ALA A 120 55.89 -12.28 -45.63
N HIS A 121 55.85 -11.89 -46.91
CA HIS A 121 54.88 -10.95 -47.46
C HIS A 121 53.44 -11.51 -47.38
N ASN A 122 53.20 -12.71 -47.90
CA ASN A 122 51.85 -13.28 -47.92
C ASN A 122 51.31 -13.59 -46.51
N GLN A 123 52.19 -13.92 -45.55
CA GLN A 123 51.82 -14.01 -44.13
C GLN A 123 51.41 -12.64 -43.56
N ALA A 124 52.12 -11.57 -43.89
CA ALA A 124 51.75 -10.21 -43.49
C ALA A 124 50.42 -9.77 -44.15
N VAL A 125 50.19 -10.13 -45.42
CA VAL A 125 48.91 -9.88 -46.12
C VAL A 125 47.76 -10.61 -45.44
N ALA A 126 47.94 -11.88 -45.04
CA ALA A 126 46.92 -12.63 -44.31
C ALA A 126 46.56 -11.95 -42.96
N LYS A 127 47.58 -11.52 -42.19
CA LYS A 127 47.39 -10.77 -40.95
C LYS A 127 46.64 -9.44 -41.15
N CYS A 128 46.92 -8.73 -42.25
CA CYS A 128 46.16 -7.52 -42.63
C CYS A 128 44.69 -7.83 -42.89
N GLN A 129 44.39 -8.92 -43.61
CA GLN A 129 43.01 -9.34 -43.90
C GLN A 129 42.26 -9.76 -42.64
N ASP A 130 42.92 -10.47 -41.73
CA ASP A 130 42.31 -10.90 -40.47
C ASP A 130 42.01 -9.74 -39.54
N LEU A 131 42.89 -8.73 -39.46
CA LEU A 131 42.66 -7.51 -38.67
C LEU A 131 41.43 -6.71 -39.14
N LEU A 132 41.02 -6.84 -40.40
CA LEU A 132 39.84 -6.17 -40.97
C LEU A 132 38.52 -6.96 -40.74
N LYS A 133 38.57 -8.24 -40.36
CA LYS A 133 37.39 -9.10 -40.12
C LYS A 133 36.88 -9.00 -38.67
N GLN A 134 36.42 -7.81 -38.26
CA GLN A 134 35.97 -7.51 -36.88
C GLN A 134 34.90 -8.46 -36.30
N LYS A 135 34.03 -9.04 -37.12
CA LYS A 135 32.91 -9.88 -36.65
C LYS A 135 33.34 -11.19 -35.96
N GLN A 136 34.61 -11.59 -36.07
CA GLN A 136 35.15 -12.85 -35.52
C GLN A 136 36.02 -12.63 -34.27
N HIS A 137 36.14 -11.40 -33.76
CA HIS A 137 36.96 -11.13 -32.58
C HIS A 137 36.27 -11.64 -31.31
N ILE A 138 37.00 -12.40 -30.49
CA ILE A 138 36.51 -13.01 -29.24
C ILE A 138 35.83 -11.97 -28.33
N GLN A 139 36.42 -10.78 -28.23
CA GLN A 139 35.89 -9.65 -27.47
C GLN A 139 34.46 -9.25 -27.89
N THR A 140 34.19 -9.15 -29.19
CA THR A 140 32.87 -8.76 -29.72
C THR A 140 31.82 -9.85 -29.53
N VAL A 141 32.24 -11.12 -29.45
CA VAL A 141 31.34 -12.24 -29.13
C VAL A 141 30.98 -12.23 -27.65
N PHE A 142 31.95 -12.00 -26.75
CA PHE A 142 31.69 -11.88 -25.32
C PHE A 142 30.80 -10.68 -24.98
N GLU A 143 31.00 -9.54 -25.63
CA GLU A 143 30.15 -8.34 -25.44
C GLU A 143 28.71 -8.57 -25.88
N LYS A 144 28.50 -9.28 -27.01
CA LYS A 144 27.15 -9.64 -27.48
C LYS A 144 26.46 -10.65 -26.59
N GLN A 145 27.18 -11.69 -26.16
CA GLN A 145 26.63 -12.69 -25.25
C GLN A 145 26.26 -12.08 -23.90
N ALA A 146 27.13 -11.23 -23.34
CA ALA A 146 26.86 -10.52 -22.09
C ALA A 146 25.60 -9.65 -22.19
N LYS A 147 25.39 -8.98 -23.33
CA LYS A 147 24.18 -8.17 -23.56
C LYS A 147 22.91 -9.04 -23.66
N GLN A 148 22.97 -10.14 -24.40
CA GLN A 148 21.83 -11.06 -24.49
C GLN A 148 21.46 -11.65 -23.11
N ASP A 149 22.46 -12.02 -22.31
CA ASP A 149 22.24 -12.55 -20.96
C ASP A 149 21.58 -11.51 -20.03
N GLU A 150 21.92 -10.22 -20.20
CA GLU A 150 21.30 -9.08 -19.51
C GLU A 150 19.84 -8.89 -19.93
N ASP A 151 19.57 -8.88 -21.24
CA ASP A 151 18.22 -8.73 -21.80
C ASP A 151 17.31 -9.92 -21.37
N ASP A 152 17.80 -11.16 -21.46
CA ASP A 152 17.07 -12.35 -21.02
C ASP A 152 16.78 -12.31 -19.52
N TYR A 153 17.72 -11.79 -18.72
CA TYR A 153 17.52 -11.64 -17.28
C TYR A 153 16.48 -10.57 -16.96
N LEU A 154 16.47 -9.47 -17.71
CA LEU A 154 15.49 -8.41 -17.56
C LEU A 154 14.07 -8.90 -17.90
N ILE A 155 13.90 -9.69 -18.96
CA ILE A 155 12.62 -10.31 -19.33
C ILE A 155 12.13 -11.23 -18.20
N ARG A 156 13.01 -12.11 -17.69
CA ARG A 156 12.69 -12.98 -16.54
C ARG A 156 12.27 -12.19 -15.32
N LEU A 157 13.01 -11.13 -14.97
CA LEU A 157 12.77 -10.35 -13.77
C LEU A 157 11.47 -9.55 -13.84
N ASN A 158 11.18 -8.93 -14.99
CA ASN A 158 9.89 -8.28 -15.21
C ASN A 158 8.74 -9.27 -15.08
N THR A 159 8.84 -10.44 -15.74
CA THR A 159 7.81 -11.48 -15.65
C THR A 159 7.58 -11.94 -14.20
N ALA A 160 8.67 -12.11 -13.44
CA ALA A 160 8.59 -12.47 -12.03
C ALA A 160 7.91 -11.37 -11.20
N ILE A 161 8.25 -10.10 -11.45
CA ILE A 161 7.62 -8.95 -10.81
C ILE A 161 6.13 -8.93 -11.14
N ASP A 162 5.73 -9.07 -12.40
CA ASP A 162 4.31 -9.03 -12.83
C ASP A 162 3.48 -10.13 -12.16
N CYS A 163 4.03 -11.35 -12.06
CA CYS A 163 3.40 -12.42 -11.30
C CYS A 163 3.18 -12.03 -9.83
N ILE A 164 4.21 -11.45 -9.21
CA ILE A 164 4.19 -11.03 -7.82
C ILE A 164 3.20 -9.88 -7.60
N ARG A 165 3.17 -8.89 -8.50
CA ARG A 165 2.19 -7.79 -8.47
C ARG A 165 0.77 -8.33 -8.45
N PHE A 166 0.46 -9.25 -9.36
CA PHE A 166 -0.87 -9.87 -9.41
C PHE A 166 -1.25 -10.54 -8.09
N LEU A 167 -0.34 -11.37 -7.54
CA LEU A 167 -0.60 -12.09 -6.30
C LEU A 167 -0.75 -11.16 -5.10
N LEU A 168 0.08 -10.13 -5.00
CA LEU A 168 0.04 -9.13 -3.92
C LEU A 168 -1.27 -8.33 -3.97
N ARG A 169 -1.65 -7.81 -5.14
CA ARG A 169 -2.90 -7.05 -5.33
C ARG A 169 -4.14 -7.81 -4.93
N GLN A 170 -4.15 -9.12 -5.17
CA GLN A 170 -5.28 -10.00 -4.86
C GLN A 170 -5.18 -10.62 -3.46
N GLY A 171 -4.08 -10.41 -2.73
CA GLY A 171 -3.83 -11.06 -1.46
C GLY A 171 -3.74 -12.58 -1.56
N ILE A 172 -3.32 -13.13 -2.71
CA ILE A 172 -3.30 -14.58 -2.98
C ILE A 172 -2.00 -15.23 -2.47
N ALA A 173 -2.08 -16.49 -2.04
CA ALA A 173 -0.91 -17.27 -1.60
C ALA A 173 0.04 -17.56 -2.76
N PHE A 174 1.35 -17.48 -2.57
CA PHE A 174 2.30 -17.67 -3.67
C PHE A 174 2.59 -19.16 -3.92
N ARG A 175 2.67 -19.93 -2.83
CA ARG A 175 3.29 -21.26 -2.81
C ARG A 175 2.28 -22.39 -2.78
N GLY A 176 2.66 -23.49 -3.41
CA GLY A 176 1.92 -24.76 -3.41
C GLY A 176 2.37 -25.67 -2.26
N HIS A 177 1.63 -26.76 -2.04
CA HIS A 177 2.08 -27.80 -1.11
C HIS A 177 3.28 -28.58 -1.66
N ASP A 178 3.28 -28.83 -2.98
CA ASP A 178 4.37 -29.44 -3.71
C ASP A 178 4.69 -28.59 -4.94
N GLU A 179 5.89 -28.02 -4.99
CA GLU A 179 6.39 -27.16 -6.09
C GLU A 179 7.23 -27.95 -7.11
N SER A 180 7.32 -29.29 -6.96
CA SER A 180 8.03 -30.18 -7.87
C SER A 180 7.44 -30.17 -9.28
N GLU A 181 8.24 -30.52 -10.28
CA GLU A 181 7.79 -30.52 -11.69
C GLU A 181 6.70 -31.56 -11.98
N ASN A 182 6.59 -32.60 -11.14
CA ASN A 182 5.58 -33.65 -11.25
C ASN A 182 4.27 -33.30 -10.53
N SER A 183 4.23 -32.18 -9.79
CA SER A 183 3.03 -31.73 -9.11
C SER A 183 1.97 -31.27 -10.11
N SER A 184 0.71 -31.62 -9.84
CA SER A 184 -0.44 -31.11 -10.61
C SER A 184 -0.75 -29.65 -10.32
N ASN A 185 -0.24 -29.10 -9.22
CA ASN A 185 -0.36 -27.69 -8.85
C ASN A 185 0.87 -27.27 -8.05
N ARG A 186 1.73 -26.47 -8.69
CA ARG A 186 3.01 -26.00 -8.11
C ARG A 186 2.87 -24.73 -7.29
N GLY A 187 1.65 -24.27 -7.03
CA GLY A 187 1.36 -23.00 -6.36
C GLY A 187 1.19 -21.84 -7.32
N ASN A 188 0.47 -20.82 -6.87
CA ASN A 188 -0.01 -19.76 -7.76
C ASN A 188 1.11 -18.97 -8.44
N TYR A 189 2.27 -18.77 -7.81
CA TYR A 189 3.39 -18.08 -8.46
C TYR A 189 3.94 -18.87 -9.65
N LEU A 190 4.20 -20.18 -9.46
CA LEU A 190 4.77 -21.01 -10.52
C LEU A 190 3.75 -21.29 -11.62
N GLU A 191 2.47 -21.49 -11.28
CA GLU A 191 1.40 -21.66 -12.26
C GLU A 191 1.15 -20.36 -13.05
N LEU A 192 1.24 -19.19 -12.42
CA LEU A 192 1.10 -17.91 -13.12
C LEU A 192 2.31 -17.63 -14.02
N LEU A 193 3.53 -17.93 -13.56
CA LEU A 193 4.73 -17.82 -14.39
C LEU A 193 4.66 -18.76 -15.60
N LYS A 194 4.14 -19.97 -15.41
CA LYS A 194 3.89 -20.93 -16.50
C LYS A 194 2.84 -20.41 -17.46
N PHE A 195 1.73 -19.88 -16.93
CA PHE A 195 0.70 -19.26 -17.75
C PHE A 195 1.27 -18.14 -18.63
N LEU A 196 2.10 -17.24 -18.09
CA LEU A 196 2.76 -16.20 -18.89
C LEU A 196 3.72 -16.77 -19.94
N ALA A 197 4.52 -17.78 -19.57
CA ALA A 197 5.42 -18.45 -20.52
C ALA A 197 4.65 -19.18 -21.65
N ASP A 198 3.47 -19.73 -21.37
CA ASP A 198 2.66 -20.41 -22.39
C ASP A 198 2.01 -19.41 -23.37
N HIS A 199 1.92 -18.13 -23.00
CA HIS A 199 1.27 -17.08 -23.79
C HIS A 199 2.24 -16.03 -24.35
N ASN A 200 3.54 -16.11 -24.03
CA ASN A 200 4.56 -15.18 -24.51
C ASN A 200 5.85 -15.93 -24.85
N ASP A 201 6.20 -15.96 -26.14
CA ASP A 201 7.35 -16.70 -26.65
C ASP A 201 8.70 -16.17 -26.13
N GLU A 202 8.82 -14.88 -25.87
CA GLU A 202 10.04 -14.29 -25.28
C GLU A 202 10.24 -14.78 -23.85
N VAL A 203 9.17 -14.77 -23.04
CA VAL A 203 9.18 -15.31 -21.67
C VAL A 203 9.46 -16.80 -21.68
N LYS A 204 8.82 -17.55 -22.60
CA LYS A 204 9.04 -18.99 -22.77
C LYS A 204 10.48 -19.32 -23.05
N ALA A 205 11.14 -18.54 -23.91
CA ALA A 205 12.53 -18.74 -24.29
C ALA A 205 13.50 -18.56 -23.12
N VAL A 206 13.12 -17.82 -22.07
CA VAL A 206 14.03 -17.47 -20.97
C VAL A 206 13.62 -18.05 -19.61
N ALA A 207 12.43 -18.65 -19.45
CA ALA A 207 11.89 -19.14 -18.17
C ALA A 207 12.13 -20.65 -17.92
N PHE A 208 11.92 -21.07 -16.66
CA PHE A 208 11.99 -22.47 -16.20
C PHE A 208 13.25 -23.25 -16.61
N GLY A 209 13.12 -24.25 -17.48
CA GLY A 209 14.20 -25.10 -17.96
C GLY A 209 15.17 -24.38 -18.89
N ASN A 210 14.72 -23.27 -19.50
CA ASN A 210 15.53 -22.45 -20.39
C ASN A 210 16.34 -21.38 -19.64
N ALA A 211 16.02 -21.14 -18.35
CA ALA A 211 16.81 -20.27 -17.48
C ALA A 211 18.03 -21.02 -16.91
N PRO A 212 19.21 -20.37 -16.79
CA PRO A 212 20.32 -20.93 -16.03
C PRO A 212 19.89 -21.28 -14.61
N GLN A 213 20.34 -22.43 -14.08
CA GLN A 213 19.85 -23.00 -12.80
C GLN A 213 19.81 -21.99 -11.64
N ASN A 214 20.76 -21.06 -11.63
CA ASN A 214 20.94 -20.10 -10.54
C ASN A 214 20.22 -18.76 -10.75
N VAL A 215 19.45 -18.60 -11.83
CA VAL A 215 18.80 -17.34 -12.21
C VAL A 215 17.34 -17.56 -12.65
N LYS A 216 16.73 -18.65 -12.18
CA LYS A 216 15.33 -18.98 -12.49
C LYS A 216 14.30 -18.00 -11.90
N LEU A 217 14.70 -17.25 -10.87
CA LEU A 217 13.85 -16.34 -10.07
C LEU A 217 12.66 -17.01 -9.37
N THR A 218 12.65 -18.34 -9.30
CA THR A 218 11.55 -19.13 -8.71
C THR A 218 11.70 -19.40 -7.22
N SER A 219 12.81 -19.03 -6.59
CA SER A 219 13.06 -19.38 -5.19
C SER A 219 12.27 -18.48 -4.21
N PRO A 220 11.91 -19.00 -3.03
CA PRO A 220 11.20 -18.22 -2.01
C PRO A 220 11.95 -16.94 -1.60
N ASP A 221 13.28 -17.01 -1.47
CA ASP A 221 14.10 -15.86 -1.09
C ASP A 221 14.07 -14.74 -2.14
N VAL A 222 14.02 -15.10 -3.43
CA VAL A 222 13.89 -14.12 -4.52
C VAL A 222 12.52 -13.48 -4.49
N GLN A 223 11.45 -14.27 -4.28
CA GLN A 223 10.10 -13.73 -4.12
C GLN A 223 10.04 -12.75 -2.94
N GLN A 224 10.68 -13.07 -1.80
CA GLN A 224 10.77 -12.18 -0.63
C GLN A 224 11.54 -10.90 -0.88
N ASP A 225 12.65 -10.98 -1.60
CA ASP A 225 13.40 -9.79 -1.99
C ASP A 225 12.55 -8.87 -2.90
N ILE A 226 11.85 -9.42 -3.91
CA ILE A 226 11.00 -8.63 -4.82
C ILE A 226 9.81 -8.01 -4.08
N VAL A 227 9.14 -8.78 -3.22
CA VAL A 227 8.05 -8.26 -2.37
C VAL A 227 8.55 -7.15 -1.44
N THR A 228 9.77 -7.28 -0.92
CA THR A 228 10.40 -6.23 -0.10
C THR A 228 10.70 -4.99 -0.93
N ALA A 229 11.22 -5.14 -2.15
CA ALA A 229 11.46 -4.01 -3.05
C ALA A 229 10.14 -3.27 -3.37
N ALA A 230 9.10 -4.00 -3.74
CA ALA A 230 7.76 -3.45 -3.98
C ALA A 230 7.22 -2.66 -2.78
N ALA A 231 7.26 -3.26 -1.59
CA ALA A 231 6.84 -2.60 -0.35
C ALA A 231 7.65 -1.34 -0.04
N ARG A 232 8.96 -1.36 -0.31
CA ARG A 232 9.85 -0.23 -0.02
C ARG A 232 9.64 0.94 -0.97
N GLU A 233 9.48 0.69 -2.26
CA GLU A 233 9.12 1.75 -3.21
C GLU A 233 7.72 2.30 -2.91
N THR A 234 6.78 1.46 -2.45
CA THR A 234 5.44 1.94 -2.04
C THR A 234 5.52 2.89 -0.85
N LEU A 235 6.26 2.52 0.21
CA LEU A 235 6.46 3.39 1.36
C LEU A 235 7.19 4.67 1.00
N LYS A 236 8.16 4.59 0.08
CA LYS A 236 8.91 5.75 -0.36
C LYS A 236 7.99 6.79 -1.02
N VAL A 237 7.09 6.37 -1.91
CA VAL A 237 6.09 7.28 -2.51
C VAL A 237 5.22 7.93 -1.43
N ILE A 238 4.72 7.15 -0.46
CA ILE A 238 3.91 7.66 0.66
C ILE A 238 4.69 8.69 1.50
N VAL A 239 5.93 8.37 1.87
CA VAL A 239 6.78 9.25 2.69
C VAL A 239 7.16 10.53 1.91
N GLU A 240 7.46 10.42 0.62
CA GLU A 240 7.73 11.58 -0.25
C GLU A 240 6.50 12.47 -0.42
N GLU A 241 5.30 11.89 -0.44
CA GLU A 241 4.03 12.63 -0.48
C GLU A 241 3.78 13.41 0.81
N ILE A 242 4.02 12.78 1.97
CA ILE A 242 3.96 13.44 3.29
C ILE A 242 4.97 14.58 3.38
N GLY A 243 6.23 14.32 3.00
CA GLY A 243 7.31 15.31 3.05
C GLY A 243 7.45 15.95 4.44
N ASP A 244 7.41 17.29 4.49
CA ASP A 244 7.53 18.09 5.72
C ASP A 244 6.18 18.42 6.40
N ALA A 245 5.08 17.85 5.90
CA ALA A 245 3.73 18.13 6.39
C ALA A 245 3.55 17.73 7.86
N LEU A 246 2.65 18.43 8.53
CA LEU A 246 2.14 18.00 9.83
C LEU A 246 1.19 16.82 9.62
N PHE A 247 1.24 15.84 10.52
CA PHE A 247 0.43 14.64 10.42
C PHE A 247 -0.08 14.18 11.78
N SER A 248 -1.02 13.24 11.77
CA SER A 248 -1.45 12.48 12.93
C SER A 248 -1.24 10.98 12.70
N ILE A 249 -1.30 10.21 13.78
CA ILE A 249 -1.29 8.74 13.72
C ILE A 249 -2.56 8.13 14.27
N LEU A 250 -2.94 7.02 13.66
CA LEU A 250 -3.92 6.08 14.18
C LEU A 250 -3.18 4.78 14.50
N VAL A 251 -3.33 4.29 15.73
CA VAL A 251 -2.70 3.04 16.18
C VAL A 251 -3.72 2.18 16.90
N ASP A 252 -3.66 0.89 16.62
CA ASP A 252 -4.49 -0.13 17.24
C ASP A 252 -3.75 -1.46 17.25
N GLU A 253 -4.16 -2.38 18.13
CA GLU A 253 -3.60 -3.73 18.25
C GLU A 253 -4.64 -4.80 17.97
N ALA A 254 -4.23 -5.84 17.24
CA ALA A 254 -5.02 -7.05 17.12
C ALA A 254 -4.16 -8.30 17.02
N ARG A 255 -4.76 -9.42 17.46
CA ARG A 255 -4.17 -10.74 17.29
C ARG A 255 -4.33 -11.23 15.87
N ASP A 256 -3.22 -11.68 15.29
CA ASP A 256 -3.28 -12.46 14.06
C ASP A 256 -3.73 -13.91 14.31
N ILE A 257 -3.96 -14.66 13.23
CA ILE A 257 -4.41 -16.07 13.30
C ILE A 257 -3.39 -17.02 13.97
N SER A 258 -2.13 -16.57 14.13
CA SER A 258 -1.07 -17.26 14.86
C SER A 258 -0.99 -16.82 16.32
N VAL A 259 -1.94 -16.01 16.79
CA VAL A 259 -2.03 -15.48 18.17
C VAL A 259 -0.86 -14.55 18.49
N LYS A 260 -0.24 -13.93 17.49
CA LYS A 260 0.75 -12.86 17.70
C LYS A 260 0.02 -11.52 17.73
N GLU A 261 0.32 -10.69 18.72
CA GLU A 261 -0.14 -9.30 18.75
C GLU A 261 0.58 -8.50 17.66
N GLN A 262 -0.20 -7.81 16.84
CA GLN A 262 0.26 -6.94 15.76
C GLN A 262 -0.26 -5.53 16.02
N MET A 263 0.64 -4.56 16.07
CA MET A 263 0.31 -3.15 16.18
C MET A 263 0.31 -2.54 14.78
N ALA A 264 -0.82 -2.04 14.32
CA ALA A 264 -0.96 -1.40 13.01
C ALA A 264 -0.86 0.12 13.14
N VAL A 265 -0.17 0.76 12.19
CA VAL A 265 0.00 2.21 12.18
C VAL A 265 -0.46 2.78 10.85
N VAL A 266 -1.35 3.77 10.93
CA VAL A 266 -1.83 4.58 9.81
C VAL A 266 -1.48 6.03 10.10
N VAL A 267 -1.02 6.76 9.09
CA VAL A 267 -0.76 8.21 9.17
C VAL A 267 -1.83 8.97 8.42
N ARG A 268 -2.28 10.10 8.98
CA ARG A 268 -3.27 11.00 8.40
C ARG A 268 -2.67 12.40 8.22
N TYR A 269 -2.77 12.97 7.04
CA TYR A 269 -2.19 14.27 6.69
C TYR A 269 -2.99 14.97 5.58
N ILE A 270 -2.62 16.22 5.25
CA ILE A 270 -3.21 16.96 4.13
C ILE A 270 -2.24 16.98 2.96
N ASP A 271 -2.70 16.50 1.79
CA ASP A 271 -1.91 16.52 0.57
C ASP A 271 -1.75 17.94 0.00
N LYS A 272 -0.94 18.06 -1.06
CA LYS A 272 -0.71 19.35 -1.75
C LYS A 272 -1.94 19.91 -2.46
N LYS A 273 -3.03 19.15 -2.55
CA LYS A 273 -4.31 19.52 -3.16
C LYS A 273 -5.37 19.87 -2.11
N GLY A 274 -5.05 19.79 -0.81
CA GLY A 274 -5.98 20.05 0.29
C GLY A 274 -6.88 18.86 0.65
N ASN A 275 -6.57 17.65 0.18
CA ASN A 275 -7.29 16.44 0.56
C ASN A 275 -6.75 15.87 1.87
N VAL A 276 -7.66 15.36 2.69
CA VAL A 276 -7.30 14.51 3.83
C VAL A 276 -6.94 13.12 3.29
N ILE A 277 -5.71 12.68 3.55
CA ILE A 277 -5.20 11.38 3.13
C ILE A 277 -4.87 10.55 4.35
N GLU A 278 -5.19 9.26 4.30
CA GLU A 278 -4.80 8.26 5.29
C GLU A 278 -4.06 7.11 4.62
N HIS A 279 -2.81 6.88 5.00
CA HIS A 279 -2.01 5.76 4.49
C HIS A 279 -1.60 4.81 5.60
N PHE A 280 -1.77 3.52 5.34
CA PHE A 280 -1.16 2.46 6.13
C PHE A 280 0.35 2.41 5.87
N VAL A 281 1.14 2.50 6.93
CA VAL A 281 2.61 2.56 6.84
C VAL A 281 3.30 1.32 7.40
N GLY A 282 2.56 0.45 8.10
CA GLY A 282 3.06 -0.86 8.49
C GLY A 282 2.42 -1.42 9.75
N ILE A 283 2.72 -2.70 9.98
CA ILE A 283 2.51 -3.38 11.25
C ILE A 283 3.85 -3.67 11.92
N GLU A 284 3.86 -3.65 13.25
CA GLU A 284 4.96 -4.17 14.06
C GLU A 284 4.42 -5.26 14.98
N HIS A 285 5.12 -6.39 15.02
CA HIS A 285 4.85 -7.40 16.02
C HIS A 285 5.34 -6.89 17.39
N VAL A 286 4.44 -6.88 18.37
CA VAL A 286 4.75 -6.49 19.75
C VAL A 286 4.64 -7.69 20.68
N SER A 287 5.66 -7.91 21.51
CA SER A 287 5.68 -9.01 22.48
C SER A 287 4.90 -8.70 23.76
N SER A 288 4.64 -7.41 24.01
CA SER A 288 3.89 -6.87 25.13
C SER A 288 3.03 -5.71 24.63
N THR A 289 1.79 -5.62 25.12
CA THR A 289 0.87 -4.50 24.85
C THR A 289 1.01 -3.39 25.89
N SER A 290 2.11 -3.35 26.66
CA SER A 290 2.41 -2.24 27.55
C SER A 290 2.71 -0.96 26.75
N ALA A 291 2.28 0.19 27.27
CA ALA A 291 2.46 1.48 26.61
C ALA A 291 3.90 1.77 26.16
N ILE A 292 4.90 1.37 26.95
CA ILE A 292 6.32 1.54 26.62
C ILE A 292 6.69 0.72 25.37
N SER A 293 6.29 -0.55 25.32
CA SER A 293 6.58 -1.41 24.16
C SER A 293 5.88 -0.92 22.90
N LEU A 294 4.67 -0.36 23.03
CA LEU A 294 3.96 0.26 21.91
C LEU A 294 4.68 1.53 21.43
N LYS A 295 5.14 2.39 22.34
CA LYS A 295 5.92 3.58 22.00
C LYS A 295 7.20 3.24 21.26
N GLU A 296 7.98 2.29 21.78
CA GLU A 296 9.21 1.81 21.13
C GLU A 296 8.94 1.29 19.71
N ALA A 297 7.81 0.59 19.52
CA ALA A 297 7.41 0.11 18.21
C ALA A 297 7.05 1.26 17.23
N VAL A 298 6.33 2.29 17.71
CA VAL A 298 6.04 3.50 16.91
C VAL A 298 7.32 4.23 16.54
N GLU A 299 8.22 4.47 17.52
CA GLU A 299 9.50 5.16 17.29
C GLU A 299 10.41 4.40 16.33
N LYS A 300 10.45 3.08 16.44
CA LYS A 300 11.19 2.21 15.52
C LYS A 300 10.64 2.29 14.10
N LEU A 301 9.31 2.31 13.95
CA LEU A 301 8.66 2.48 12.66
C LEU A 301 8.99 3.86 12.06
N PHE A 302 8.85 4.93 12.85
CA PHE A 302 9.14 6.29 12.42
C PHE A 302 10.61 6.45 12.00
N SER A 303 11.54 5.93 12.80
CA SER A 303 12.96 5.93 12.49
C SER A 303 13.27 5.19 11.19
N ARG A 304 12.57 4.08 10.91
CA ARG A 304 12.72 3.33 9.65
C ARG A 304 12.17 4.07 8.44
N LEU A 305 11.16 4.90 8.63
CA LEU A 305 10.52 5.69 7.57
C LEU A 305 11.11 7.10 7.42
N GLY A 306 11.95 7.54 8.36
CA GLY A 306 12.46 8.91 8.39
C GLY A 306 11.41 9.94 8.81
N LEU A 307 10.33 9.51 9.48
CA LEU A 307 9.30 10.43 10.00
C LEU A 307 9.75 10.99 11.35
N SER A 308 9.52 12.29 11.55
CA SER A 308 9.85 12.97 12.82
C SER A 308 8.64 13.00 13.75
N ILE A 309 8.85 12.60 15.01
CA ILE A 309 7.84 12.76 16.07
C ILE A 309 7.49 14.23 16.31
N SER A 310 8.39 15.17 16.00
CA SER A 310 8.15 16.62 16.16
C SER A 310 7.13 17.18 15.17
N LYS A 311 6.78 16.45 14.10
CA LYS A 311 5.78 16.82 13.10
C LYS A 311 4.40 16.25 13.41
N LEU A 312 4.30 15.41 14.45
CA LEU A 312 3.08 14.79 14.88
C LEU A 312 2.20 15.80 15.64
N ARG A 313 0.91 15.88 15.30
CA ARG A 313 -0.05 16.82 15.91
C ARG A 313 -1.35 16.17 16.36
N GLY A 314 -1.57 14.91 16.00
CA GLY A 314 -2.76 14.16 16.38
C GLY A 314 -2.47 12.71 16.73
N GLN A 315 -3.20 12.18 17.70
CA GLN A 315 -3.20 10.77 18.08
C GLN A 315 -4.62 10.23 18.06
N GLY A 316 -4.82 9.07 17.44
CA GLY A 316 -6.06 8.31 17.51
C GLY A 316 -5.79 6.88 17.95
N TYR A 317 -6.28 6.52 19.14
CA TYR A 317 -6.17 5.18 19.72
C TYR A 317 -7.52 4.65 20.17
N ASP A 318 -7.54 3.35 20.47
CA ASP A 318 -8.64 2.75 21.22
C ASP A 318 -8.71 3.27 22.67
N GLY A 319 -9.73 2.82 23.41
CA GLY A 319 -9.94 3.18 24.80
C GLY A 319 -9.19 2.29 25.81
N ALA A 320 -8.27 1.44 25.38
CA ALA A 320 -7.55 0.55 26.30
C ALA A 320 -6.65 1.36 27.25
N SER A 321 -6.49 0.89 28.48
CA SER A 321 -5.69 1.60 29.50
C SER A 321 -4.24 1.81 29.07
N ASN A 322 -3.66 0.87 28.31
CA ASN A 322 -2.30 0.98 27.81
C ASN A 322 -2.17 1.99 26.66
N MET A 323 -3.27 2.35 26.01
CA MET A 323 -3.32 3.36 24.96
C MET A 323 -3.64 4.74 25.52
N GLN A 324 -4.74 4.86 26.27
CA GLN A 324 -5.30 6.14 26.73
C GLN A 324 -4.88 6.55 28.15
N GLY A 325 -4.29 5.64 28.94
CA GLY A 325 -3.97 5.87 30.36
C GLY A 325 -3.32 7.23 30.61
N GLU A 326 -3.88 7.98 31.56
CA GLU A 326 -3.53 9.39 31.83
C GLU A 326 -2.04 9.61 32.13
N PHE A 327 -1.42 8.65 32.84
CA PHE A 327 -0.02 8.77 33.30
C PHE A 327 0.94 7.86 32.55
N ASN A 328 0.48 6.66 32.16
CA ASN A 328 1.32 5.59 31.63
C ASN A 328 0.73 4.94 30.36
N GLY A 329 -0.25 5.58 29.70
CA GLY A 329 -0.72 5.14 28.39
C GLY A 329 0.19 5.64 27.28
N LEU A 330 0.14 5.00 26.11
CA LEU A 330 0.88 5.40 24.91
C LEU A 330 0.71 6.89 24.62
N LYS A 331 -0.54 7.37 24.72
CA LYS A 331 -0.90 8.79 24.65
C LYS A 331 -0.01 9.67 25.52
N ALA A 332 0.06 9.37 26.81
CA ALA A 332 0.77 10.19 27.79
C ALA A 332 2.29 10.17 27.52
N LEU A 333 2.81 9.03 27.07
CA LEU A 333 4.23 8.89 26.78
C LEU A 333 4.66 9.66 25.52
N ILE A 334 3.86 9.65 24.45
CA ILE A 334 4.16 10.44 23.23
C ILE A 334 3.95 11.94 23.51
N LEU A 335 2.89 12.32 24.24
CA LEU A 335 2.62 13.71 24.61
C LEU A 335 3.75 14.33 25.44
N LYS A 336 4.44 13.51 26.25
CA LYS A 336 5.61 13.96 27.02
C LYS A 336 6.79 14.35 26.12
N ASP A 337 6.94 13.68 24.98
CA ASP A 337 8.02 13.92 24.03
C ASP A 337 7.65 15.03 23.02
N ASN A 338 6.36 15.21 22.75
CA ASN A 338 5.82 16.26 21.89
C ASN A 338 4.58 16.93 22.53
N PRO A 339 4.76 18.04 23.27
CA PRO A 339 3.65 18.74 23.93
C PRO A 339 2.64 19.42 22.99
N SER A 340 2.96 19.57 21.69
CA SER A 340 2.08 20.22 20.70
C SER A 340 1.03 19.28 20.11
N GLU A 341 0.93 18.08 20.66
CA GLU A 341 0.10 17.02 20.13
C GLU A 341 -1.26 16.96 20.81
N TYR A 342 -2.31 16.82 20.00
CA TYR A 342 -3.66 16.67 20.50
C TYR A 342 -4.12 15.22 20.35
N TYR A 343 -4.47 14.63 21.48
CA TYR A 343 -5.12 13.34 21.48
C TYR A 343 -6.61 13.50 21.17
N VAL A 344 -7.07 12.85 20.10
CA VAL A 344 -8.49 12.70 19.84
C VAL A 344 -8.87 11.26 20.12
N TRP A 345 -9.79 11.10 21.07
CA TRP A 345 -10.33 9.80 21.40
C TRP A 345 -11.08 9.23 20.20
N CYS A 346 -10.83 7.97 19.83
CA CYS A 346 -11.60 7.34 18.77
C CYS A 346 -13.08 7.27 19.17
N PHE A 347 -13.90 8.17 18.61
CA PHE A 347 -15.32 8.28 18.96
C PHE A 347 -16.11 7.04 18.58
N ALA A 348 -15.64 6.27 17.60
CA ALA A 348 -16.29 5.06 17.11
C ALA A 348 -15.96 3.81 17.95
N HIS A 349 -14.73 3.68 18.47
CA HIS A 349 -14.20 2.39 18.93
C HIS A 349 -15.04 1.76 20.04
N GLN A 350 -15.57 2.56 20.96
CA GLN A 350 -16.22 2.05 22.17
C GLN A 350 -17.64 2.57 22.38
N LEU A 351 -18.22 3.33 21.44
CA LEU A 351 -19.50 3.98 21.67
C LEU A 351 -20.60 2.96 21.98
N GLN A 352 -20.79 1.96 21.12
CA GLN A 352 -21.87 0.99 21.33
C GLN A 352 -21.59 0.03 22.49
N LEU A 353 -20.33 -0.36 22.71
CA LEU A 353 -19.96 -1.24 23.83
C LEU A 353 -20.16 -0.55 25.17
N ALA A 354 -19.76 0.71 25.27
CA ALA A 354 -20.01 1.55 26.44
C ALA A 354 -21.50 1.73 26.72
N LEU A 355 -22.28 2.02 25.68
CA LEU A 355 -23.73 2.19 25.80
C LEU A 355 -24.43 0.89 26.22
N VAL A 356 -24.00 -0.25 25.69
CA VAL A 356 -24.48 -1.57 26.14
C VAL A 356 -24.05 -1.85 27.59
N ALA A 357 -22.81 -1.51 27.97
CA ALA A 357 -22.31 -1.69 29.33
C ALA A 357 -23.11 -0.86 30.34
N VAL A 358 -23.36 0.41 30.03
CA VAL A 358 -24.18 1.31 30.85
C VAL A 358 -25.63 0.84 30.90
N ALA A 359 -26.21 0.41 29.78
CA ALA A 359 -27.57 -0.13 29.76
C ALA A 359 -27.72 -1.39 30.62
N LYS A 360 -26.68 -2.24 30.69
CA LYS A 360 -26.66 -3.44 31.55
C LYS A 360 -26.57 -3.14 33.05
N ASN A 361 -26.38 -1.88 33.46
CA ASN A 361 -26.58 -1.50 34.86
C ASN A 361 -28.07 -1.55 35.25
N HIS A 362 -28.98 -1.58 34.28
CA HIS A 362 -30.39 -1.85 34.48
C HIS A 362 -30.67 -3.35 34.47
N GLU A 363 -31.34 -3.87 35.51
CA GLU A 363 -31.57 -5.31 35.74
C GLU A 363 -32.29 -5.98 34.55
N ASP A 364 -33.40 -5.40 34.09
CA ASP A 364 -34.20 -5.97 32.99
C ASP A 364 -33.44 -5.99 31.65
N ILE A 365 -32.62 -4.96 31.38
CA ILE A 365 -31.77 -4.92 30.19
C ILE A 365 -30.66 -5.95 30.27
N ALA A 366 -30.04 -6.11 31.45
CA ALA A 366 -29.04 -7.15 31.68
C ALA A 366 -29.62 -8.55 31.46
N MET A 367 -30.83 -8.80 31.98
CA MET A 367 -31.56 -10.05 31.76
C MET A 367 -31.86 -10.28 30.28
N MET A 368 -32.34 -9.27 29.55
CA MET A 368 -32.59 -9.36 28.12
C MET A 368 -31.33 -9.74 27.33
N PHE A 369 -30.19 -9.10 27.60
CA PHE A 369 -28.92 -9.47 26.94
C PHE A 369 -28.44 -10.86 27.35
N PHE A 370 -28.66 -11.27 28.60
CA PHE A 370 -28.35 -12.62 29.06
C PHE A 370 -29.18 -13.67 28.31
N VAL A 371 -30.49 -13.48 28.19
CA VAL A 371 -31.38 -14.37 27.42
C VAL A 371 -30.95 -14.40 25.96
N THR A 372 -30.75 -13.24 25.34
CA THR A 372 -30.30 -13.11 23.94
C THR A 372 -29.02 -13.91 23.68
N ASN A 373 -28.00 -13.75 24.53
CA ASN A 373 -26.74 -14.48 24.38
C ASN A 373 -26.92 -16.01 24.50
N ASN A 374 -27.75 -16.46 25.44
CA ASN A 374 -28.03 -17.89 25.61
C ASN A 374 -28.83 -18.46 24.45
N VAL A 375 -29.79 -17.72 23.89
CA VAL A 375 -30.52 -18.10 22.67
C VAL A 375 -29.56 -18.31 21.51
N VAL A 376 -28.69 -17.32 21.25
CA VAL A 376 -27.68 -17.41 20.19
C VAL A 376 -26.77 -18.62 20.40
N ASN A 377 -26.36 -18.90 21.65
CA ASN A 377 -25.52 -20.04 21.97
C ASN A 377 -26.25 -21.38 21.76
N VAL A 378 -27.49 -21.53 22.23
CA VAL A 378 -28.26 -22.79 22.15
C VAL A 378 -28.64 -23.11 20.71
N VAL A 379 -29.15 -22.12 19.98
CA VAL A 379 -29.55 -22.25 18.56
C VAL A 379 -28.31 -22.42 17.69
N GLY A 380 -27.24 -21.68 17.97
CA GLY A 380 -25.98 -21.74 17.23
C GLY A 380 -25.05 -22.90 17.58
N ALA A 381 -25.40 -23.75 18.56
CA ALA A 381 -24.52 -24.78 19.13
C ALA A 381 -24.10 -25.90 18.16
N SER A 382 -24.85 -26.14 17.09
CA SER A 382 -24.56 -27.23 16.13
C SER A 382 -24.97 -26.85 14.71
N SER A 383 -24.33 -27.46 13.71
CA SER A 383 -24.74 -27.35 12.31
C SER A 383 -26.20 -27.75 12.12
N LYS A 384 -26.63 -28.88 12.71
CA LYS A 384 -28.03 -29.35 12.65
C LYS A 384 -29.04 -28.27 13.08
N ARG A 385 -28.82 -27.62 14.23
CA ARG A 385 -29.74 -26.57 14.72
C ARG A 385 -29.72 -25.32 13.84
N ARG A 386 -28.55 -24.96 13.30
CA ARG A 386 -28.42 -23.85 12.34
C ARG A 386 -29.18 -24.17 11.05
N ASP A 387 -29.08 -25.39 10.52
CA ASP A 387 -29.79 -25.79 9.31
C ASP A 387 -31.31 -25.79 9.53
N ILE A 388 -31.78 -26.27 10.69
CA ILE A 388 -33.20 -26.18 11.07
C ILE A 388 -33.66 -24.72 11.13
N LEU A 389 -32.90 -23.84 11.79
CA LEU A 389 -33.23 -22.41 11.86
C LEU A 389 -33.36 -21.81 10.45
N ARG A 390 -32.40 -22.09 9.57
CA ARG A 390 -32.42 -21.57 8.19
C ARG A 390 -33.62 -22.09 7.41
N GLY A 391 -33.93 -23.38 7.52
CA GLY A 391 -35.11 -23.98 6.87
C GLY A 391 -36.41 -23.39 7.38
N LYS A 392 -36.55 -23.21 8.70
CA LYS A 392 -37.73 -22.59 9.33
C LYS A 392 -37.88 -21.13 8.92
N HIS A 393 -36.79 -20.36 8.94
CA HIS A 393 -36.84 -18.96 8.52
C HIS A 393 -37.15 -18.82 7.03
N ALA A 394 -36.56 -19.65 6.17
CA ALA A 394 -36.86 -19.66 4.74
C ALA A 394 -38.33 -19.96 4.45
N ALA A 395 -38.94 -20.91 5.18
CA ALA A 395 -40.37 -21.19 5.05
C ALA A 395 -41.23 -19.96 5.39
N LYS A 396 -40.89 -19.24 6.46
CA LYS A 396 -41.59 -18.00 6.88
C LYS A 396 -41.40 -16.86 5.89
N VAL A 397 -40.22 -16.74 5.29
CA VAL A 397 -39.97 -15.79 4.20
C VAL A 397 -40.84 -16.10 2.99
N VAL A 398 -40.95 -17.38 2.60
CA VAL A 398 -41.82 -17.81 1.49
C VAL A 398 -43.28 -17.49 1.79
N GLU A 399 -43.75 -17.76 3.01
CA GLU A 399 -45.10 -17.42 3.45
C GLU A 399 -45.35 -15.91 3.37
N ALA A 400 -44.46 -15.09 3.93
CA ALA A 400 -44.55 -13.63 3.89
C ALA A 400 -44.48 -13.05 2.46
N LEU A 401 -43.73 -13.67 1.55
CA LEU A 401 -43.73 -13.33 0.12
C LEU A 401 -45.08 -13.66 -0.53
N ASN A 402 -45.69 -14.80 -0.21
CA ASN A 402 -46.97 -15.22 -0.78
C ASN A 402 -48.13 -14.32 -0.34
N VAL A 403 -48.11 -13.80 0.88
CA VAL A 403 -49.12 -12.86 1.39
C VAL A 403 -48.80 -11.39 1.09
N GLY A 404 -47.69 -11.11 0.40
CA GLY A 404 -47.28 -9.76 0.01
C GLY A 404 -46.73 -8.89 1.14
N GLU A 405 -46.37 -9.48 2.28
CA GLU A 405 -45.69 -8.78 3.39
C GLU A 405 -44.22 -8.47 3.06
N LEU A 406 -43.59 -9.29 2.20
CA LEU A 406 -42.23 -9.07 1.72
C LEU A 406 -42.19 -8.86 0.21
N ALA A 407 -41.22 -8.05 -0.23
CA ALA A 407 -40.92 -7.86 -1.64
C ALA A 407 -39.89 -8.90 -2.13
N SER A 408 -40.05 -9.37 -3.37
CA SER A 408 -39.06 -10.18 -4.08
C SER A 408 -38.07 -9.30 -4.84
N GLY A 409 -36.78 -9.64 -4.84
CA GLY A 409 -35.77 -8.91 -5.63
C GLY A 409 -34.35 -9.46 -5.44
N GLN A 410 -33.45 -9.12 -6.36
CA GLN A 410 -32.05 -9.55 -6.28
C GLN A 410 -31.39 -8.94 -5.03
N GLY A 411 -30.81 -9.81 -4.18
CA GLY A 411 -30.20 -9.41 -2.91
C GLY A 411 -31.16 -9.26 -1.73
N LEU A 412 -32.48 -9.37 -1.93
CA LEU A 412 -33.48 -9.38 -0.85
C LEU A 412 -33.67 -10.79 -0.27
N ASN A 413 -34.01 -10.85 1.02
CA ASN A 413 -34.39 -12.08 1.73
C ASN A 413 -33.35 -13.22 1.62
N GLN A 414 -32.06 -12.88 1.55
CA GLN A 414 -30.99 -13.87 1.46
C GLN A 414 -30.91 -14.75 2.71
N GLU A 415 -30.38 -15.97 2.53
CA GLU A 415 -30.11 -16.90 3.61
C GLU A 415 -29.29 -16.22 4.70
N THR A 416 -29.83 -16.22 5.93
CA THR A 416 -29.22 -15.56 7.09
C THR A 416 -29.24 -16.47 8.32
N ASN A 417 -28.53 -16.07 9.37
CA ASN A 417 -28.49 -16.78 10.64
C ASN A 417 -28.46 -15.77 11.80
N LEU A 418 -28.68 -16.23 13.03
CA LEU A 418 -28.52 -15.39 14.21
C LEU A 418 -27.09 -14.85 14.25
N LYS A 419 -26.98 -13.53 14.14
CA LYS A 419 -25.70 -12.83 14.34
C LYS A 419 -25.30 -12.97 15.80
N ARG A 420 -24.04 -13.34 16.03
CA ARG A 420 -23.46 -13.33 17.38
C ARG A 420 -22.88 -11.95 17.63
N PRO A 421 -23.15 -11.32 18.80
CA PRO A 421 -22.44 -10.10 19.14
C PRO A 421 -20.96 -10.46 19.28
N GLY A 422 -20.11 -9.69 18.62
CA GLY A 422 -18.66 -9.81 18.75
C GLY A 422 -18.19 -8.71 19.69
N ASP A 423 -17.43 -9.06 20.72
CA ASP A 423 -16.93 -8.13 21.73
C ASP A 423 -16.08 -6.98 21.12
N THR A 424 -15.58 -7.16 19.89
CA THR A 424 -14.69 -6.22 19.17
C THR A 424 -15.27 -5.67 17.86
N ARG A 425 -16.53 -5.98 17.50
CA ARG A 425 -17.12 -5.53 16.23
C ARG A 425 -18.27 -4.56 16.45
N TRP A 426 -18.09 -3.34 15.96
CA TRP A 426 -19.09 -2.26 15.96
C TRP A 426 -20.41 -2.72 15.36
N GLY A 427 -21.54 -2.25 15.90
CA GLY A 427 -22.87 -2.62 15.39
C GLY A 427 -23.34 -4.03 15.77
N SER A 428 -22.49 -4.88 16.37
CA SER A 428 -22.79 -6.32 16.48
C SER A 428 -23.96 -6.63 17.40
N HIS A 429 -24.14 -5.86 18.48
CA HIS A 429 -25.31 -5.97 19.35
C HIS A 429 -26.59 -5.57 18.62
N TYR A 430 -26.60 -4.42 17.92
CA TYR A 430 -27.75 -4.00 17.10
C TYR A 430 -28.11 -5.06 16.06
N GLY A 431 -27.11 -5.56 15.30
CA GLY A 431 -27.31 -6.62 14.32
C GLY A 431 -27.83 -7.92 14.90
N THR A 432 -27.42 -8.27 16.13
CA THR A 432 -27.95 -9.43 16.87
C THR A 432 -29.41 -9.23 17.23
N LEU A 433 -29.79 -8.07 17.78
CA LEU A 433 -31.18 -7.79 18.17
C LEU A 433 -32.10 -7.75 16.94
N VAL A 434 -31.68 -7.10 15.85
CA VAL A 434 -32.42 -7.07 14.59
C VAL A 434 -32.59 -8.48 14.02
N SER A 435 -31.53 -9.29 14.02
CA SER A 435 -31.60 -10.68 13.57
C SER A 435 -32.52 -11.53 14.43
N LEU A 436 -32.52 -11.32 15.75
CA LEU A 436 -33.39 -12.05 16.67
C LEU A 436 -34.86 -11.68 16.47
N ILE A 437 -35.19 -10.39 16.33
CA ILE A 437 -36.55 -9.92 16.03
C ILE A 437 -37.03 -10.49 14.68
N THR A 438 -36.19 -10.43 13.65
CA THR A 438 -36.54 -10.89 12.29
C THR A 438 -36.75 -12.40 12.23
N MET A 439 -35.99 -13.17 13.02
CA MET A 439 -36.05 -14.63 13.04
C MET A 439 -36.83 -15.17 14.25
N PHE A 440 -37.56 -14.32 14.99
CA PHE A 440 -38.06 -14.63 16.32
C PHE A 440 -38.85 -15.94 16.37
N GLU A 441 -39.87 -16.07 15.52
CA GLU A 441 -40.69 -17.27 15.52
C GLU A 441 -39.91 -18.53 15.06
N ALA A 442 -38.97 -18.40 14.12
CA ALA A 442 -38.12 -19.53 13.70
C ALA A 442 -37.16 -19.95 14.83
N VAL A 443 -36.74 -19.01 15.66
CA VAL A 443 -35.95 -19.28 16.88
C VAL A 443 -36.80 -19.99 17.93
N ILE A 444 -38.05 -19.57 18.13
CA ILE A 444 -39.01 -20.26 19.01
C ILE A 444 -39.16 -21.72 18.56
N ASP A 445 -39.43 -21.97 17.28
CA ASP A 445 -39.55 -23.34 16.73
C ASP A 445 -38.31 -24.20 17.03
N VAL A 446 -37.11 -23.65 16.86
CA VAL A 446 -35.85 -24.37 17.16
C VAL A 446 -35.71 -24.65 18.65
N LEU A 447 -36.04 -23.69 19.52
CA LEU A 447 -36.00 -23.90 20.97
C LEU A 447 -37.02 -24.94 21.42
N GLU A 448 -38.20 -24.99 20.80
CA GLU A 448 -39.19 -26.04 21.06
C GLU A 448 -38.67 -27.43 20.68
N ILE A 449 -38.05 -27.55 19.51
CA ILE A 449 -37.39 -28.80 19.08
C ILE A 449 -36.30 -29.19 20.10
N VAL A 450 -35.47 -28.24 20.54
CA VAL A 450 -34.42 -28.52 21.54
C VAL A 450 -35.01 -28.90 22.90
N ARG A 451 -36.14 -28.31 23.31
CA ARG A 451 -36.87 -28.67 24.54
C ARG A 451 -37.34 -30.13 24.51
N MET A 452 -37.85 -30.58 23.37
CA MET A 452 -38.41 -31.93 23.23
C MET A 452 -37.33 -32.99 22.97
N GLU A 453 -36.40 -32.70 22.06
CA GLU A 453 -35.46 -33.67 21.49
C GLU A 453 -34.00 -33.45 21.95
N GLY A 454 -33.76 -32.51 22.86
CA GLY A 454 -32.42 -32.19 23.34
C GLY A 454 -31.71 -33.42 23.95
N PRO A 455 -30.46 -33.73 23.54
CA PRO A 455 -29.77 -34.96 23.96
C PRO A 455 -29.41 -35.00 25.44
N LYS A 456 -29.34 -33.84 26.11
CA LYS A 456 -29.02 -33.71 27.53
C LYS A 456 -30.17 -33.05 28.28
N GLY A 457 -30.41 -33.49 29.53
CA GLY A 457 -31.42 -32.89 30.42
C GLY A 457 -31.24 -31.37 30.56
N ASP A 458 -30.01 -30.92 30.77
CA ASP A 458 -29.69 -29.50 30.94
C ASP A 458 -30.03 -28.66 29.70
N GLN A 459 -29.84 -29.21 28.50
CA GLN A 459 -30.18 -28.50 27.26
C GLN A 459 -31.70 -28.33 27.09
N ARG A 460 -32.47 -29.36 27.46
CA ARG A 460 -33.94 -29.30 27.44
C ARG A 460 -34.47 -28.30 28.48
N THR A 461 -33.89 -28.31 29.67
CA THR A 461 -34.22 -27.35 30.75
C THR A 461 -33.89 -25.92 30.33
N MET A 462 -32.70 -25.70 29.76
CA MET A 462 -32.28 -24.39 29.29
C MET A 462 -33.20 -23.90 28.17
N ALA A 463 -33.53 -24.72 27.18
CA ALA A 463 -34.47 -24.35 26.11
C ALA A 463 -35.87 -24.00 26.65
N ARG A 464 -36.37 -24.75 27.64
CA ARG A 464 -37.64 -24.43 28.32
C ARG A 464 -37.58 -23.07 29.03
N MET A 465 -36.49 -22.76 29.73
CA MET A 465 -36.32 -21.45 30.37
C MET A 465 -36.27 -20.32 29.34
N LEU A 466 -35.49 -20.49 28.28
CA LEU A 466 -35.36 -19.48 27.22
C LEU A 466 -36.69 -19.21 26.51
N LEU A 467 -37.49 -20.25 26.22
CA LEU A 467 -38.85 -20.09 25.69
C LEU A 467 -39.72 -19.24 26.61
N GLY A 468 -39.76 -19.59 27.90
CA GLY A 468 -40.54 -18.84 28.89
C GLY A 468 -40.13 -17.37 29.01
N SER A 469 -38.82 -17.08 28.94
CA SER A 469 -38.32 -15.71 28.94
C SER A 469 -38.64 -14.98 27.63
N MET A 470 -38.40 -15.60 26.47
CA MET A 470 -38.63 -14.97 25.16
C MET A 470 -40.11 -14.66 24.90
N GLN A 471 -41.01 -15.52 25.38
CA GLN A 471 -42.47 -15.37 25.24
C GLN A 471 -43.08 -14.49 26.35
N SER A 472 -42.29 -13.57 26.92
CA SER A 472 -42.76 -12.60 27.91
C SER A 472 -42.81 -11.19 27.31
N PHE A 473 -43.78 -10.40 27.76
CA PHE A 473 -43.88 -8.98 27.36
C PHE A 473 -42.63 -8.20 27.78
N GLU A 474 -42.05 -8.49 28.95
CA GLU A 474 -40.85 -7.84 29.45
C GLU A 474 -39.65 -8.02 28.51
N PHE A 475 -39.43 -9.24 28.01
CA PHE A 475 -38.38 -9.49 27.02
C PHE A 475 -38.67 -8.78 25.70
N ALA A 476 -39.90 -8.86 25.17
CA ALA A 476 -40.27 -8.16 23.95
C ALA A 476 -40.07 -6.64 24.07
N PHE A 477 -40.51 -6.06 25.19
CA PHE A 477 -40.37 -4.63 25.46
C PHE A 477 -38.90 -4.20 25.51
N THR A 478 -38.09 -4.86 26.33
CA THR A 478 -36.66 -4.53 26.49
C THR A 478 -35.85 -4.79 25.20
N LEU A 479 -36.20 -5.82 24.43
CA LEU A 479 -35.61 -6.12 23.12
C LEU A 479 -35.85 -4.99 22.12
N HIS A 480 -37.09 -4.51 22.00
CA HIS A 480 -37.45 -3.43 21.08
C HIS A 480 -36.94 -2.06 21.53
N LEU A 481 -36.93 -1.79 22.85
CA LEU A 481 -36.32 -0.59 23.43
C LEU A 481 -34.85 -0.50 23.07
N MET A 482 -34.08 -1.55 23.39
CA MET A 482 -32.65 -1.58 23.08
C MET A 482 -32.39 -1.62 21.58
N ARG A 483 -33.22 -2.28 20.77
CA ARG A 483 -33.10 -2.21 19.30
C ARG A 483 -33.24 -0.77 18.81
N SER A 484 -34.17 0.01 19.36
CA SER A 484 -34.41 1.40 18.94
C SER A 484 -33.29 2.34 19.38
N ILE A 485 -32.84 2.22 20.64
CA ILE A 485 -31.68 2.96 21.16
C ILE A 485 -30.42 2.64 20.34
N LEU A 486 -30.14 1.35 20.14
CA LEU A 486 -28.95 0.92 19.41
C LEU A 486 -29.01 1.22 17.91
N ALA A 487 -30.20 1.45 17.33
CA ALA A 487 -30.31 1.91 15.95
C ALA A 487 -29.74 3.32 15.79
N ILE A 488 -30.12 4.24 16.69
CA ILE A 488 -29.61 5.63 16.70
C ILE A 488 -28.09 5.64 16.83
N THR A 489 -27.57 4.85 17.77
CA THR A 489 -26.14 4.85 18.08
C THR A 489 -25.31 4.04 17.07
N SER A 490 -25.92 3.05 16.40
CA SER A 490 -25.31 2.35 15.27
C SER A 490 -25.17 3.24 14.04
N GLU A 491 -26.16 4.09 13.74
CA GLU A 491 -26.06 5.08 12.65
C GLU A 491 -24.94 6.08 12.94
N LEU A 492 -24.89 6.62 14.17
CA LEU A 492 -23.80 7.48 14.63
C LEU A 492 -22.44 6.80 14.49
N SER A 493 -22.32 5.57 15.01
CA SER A 493 -21.07 4.81 14.96
C SER A 493 -20.61 4.61 13.52
N GLN A 494 -21.48 4.16 12.61
CA GLN A 494 -21.14 4.00 11.19
C GLN A 494 -20.76 5.31 10.51
N ALA A 495 -21.47 6.40 10.82
CA ALA A 495 -21.17 7.71 10.27
C ALA A 495 -19.77 8.18 10.67
N LEU A 496 -19.40 8.05 11.96
CA LEU A 496 -18.08 8.41 12.50
C LEU A 496 -16.92 7.61 11.89
N GLN A 497 -17.19 6.45 11.31
CA GLN A 497 -16.17 5.55 10.75
C GLN A 497 -15.85 5.83 9.27
N ARG A 498 -16.59 6.72 8.62
CA ARG A 498 -16.30 7.05 7.23
C ARG A 498 -14.97 7.81 7.14
N GLN A 499 -14.18 7.51 6.13
CA GLN A 499 -12.88 8.17 5.91
C GLN A 499 -13.01 9.69 5.70
N ASP A 500 -14.14 10.12 5.13
CA ASP A 500 -14.42 11.52 4.82
C ASP A 500 -14.93 12.33 6.01
N GLN A 501 -14.99 11.74 7.21
CA GLN A 501 -15.39 12.49 8.41
C GLN A 501 -14.31 13.45 8.86
N ASP A 502 -14.75 14.68 9.14
CA ASP A 502 -14.03 15.65 9.94
C ASP A 502 -14.67 15.79 11.32
N ILE A 503 -13.93 16.41 12.21
CA ILE A 503 -14.30 16.53 13.62
C ILE A 503 -15.56 17.39 13.83
N VAL A 504 -15.81 18.39 12.98
CA VAL A 504 -17.00 19.24 13.08
C VAL A 504 -18.25 18.43 12.76
N ASN A 505 -18.21 17.67 11.66
CA ASN A 505 -19.33 16.82 11.28
C ASN A 505 -19.60 15.74 12.32
N ALA A 506 -18.54 15.16 12.89
CA ALA A 506 -18.64 14.18 13.97
C ALA A 506 -19.44 14.70 15.17
N ILE A 507 -19.13 15.92 15.64
CA ILE A 507 -19.86 16.55 16.75
C ILE A 507 -21.33 16.79 16.39
N SER A 508 -21.59 17.27 15.18
CA SER A 508 -22.96 17.52 14.70
C SER A 508 -23.80 16.24 14.72
N LEU A 509 -23.20 15.10 14.32
CA LEU A 509 -23.84 13.79 14.37
C LEU A 509 -24.07 13.30 15.82
N VAL A 510 -23.14 13.56 16.73
CA VAL A 510 -23.31 13.26 18.16
C VAL A 510 -24.47 14.06 18.75
N GLU A 511 -24.52 15.37 18.48
CA GLU A 511 -25.61 16.24 18.95
C GLU A 511 -26.96 15.86 18.33
N LEU A 512 -26.99 15.48 17.06
CA LEU A 512 -28.18 14.94 16.42
C LEU A 512 -28.66 13.65 17.11
N SER A 513 -27.73 12.77 17.48
CA SER A 513 -28.04 11.52 18.18
C SER A 513 -28.57 11.77 19.58
N LYS A 514 -27.98 12.71 20.33
CA LYS A 514 -28.49 13.17 21.63
C LYS A 514 -29.91 13.74 21.49
N LYS A 515 -30.15 14.59 20.50
CA LYS A 515 -31.49 15.14 20.21
C LYS A 515 -32.50 14.05 19.87
N ARG A 516 -32.12 13.05 19.08
CA ARG A 516 -33.00 11.93 18.72
C ARG A 516 -33.33 11.05 19.93
N LEU A 517 -32.35 10.79 20.81
CA LEU A 517 -32.59 10.08 22.07
C LEU A 517 -33.47 10.90 23.02
N GLN A 518 -33.25 12.21 23.11
CA GLN A 518 -34.10 13.11 23.91
C GLN A 518 -35.54 13.13 23.37
N HIS A 519 -35.72 13.25 22.06
CA HIS A 519 -37.04 13.17 21.45
C HIS A 519 -37.72 11.81 21.68
N MET A 520 -36.97 10.70 21.56
CA MET A 520 -37.46 9.38 21.92
C MET A 520 -37.91 9.33 23.38
N ARG A 521 -37.13 9.91 24.30
CA ARG A 521 -37.50 10.01 25.72
C ARG A 521 -38.80 10.78 25.92
N ASP A 522 -38.94 11.93 25.29
CA ASP A 522 -40.04 12.86 25.58
C ASP A 522 -41.35 12.48 24.89
N GLU A 523 -41.28 11.92 23.67
CA GLU A 523 -42.46 11.65 22.83
C GLU A 523 -42.54 10.19 22.32
N GLY A 524 -41.48 9.39 22.50
CA GLY A 524 -41.36 8.07 21.88
C GLY A 524 -42.02 6.90 22.64
N TRP A 525 -42.63 7.13 23.80
CA TRP A 525 -43.28 6.07 24.57
C TRP A 525 -44.40 5.38 23.77
N GLN A 526 -45.33 6.17 23.22
CA GLN A 526 -46.52 5.64 22.56
C GLN A 526 -46.15 4.81 21.32
N SER A 527 -45.20 5.30 20.52
CA SER A 527 -44.75 4.62 19.31
C SER A 527 -43.99 3.33 19.62
N LEU A 528 -43.14 3.31 20.65
CA LEU A 528 -42.49 2.08 21.09
C LEU A 528 -43.53 1.06 21.60
N PHE A 529 -44.49 1.50 22.41
CA PHE A 529 -45.52 0.64 22.97
C PHE A 529 -46.39 0.00 21.88
N GLU A 530 -46.76 0.75 20.84
CA GLU A 530 -47.49 0.23 19.68
C GLU A 530 -46.70 -0.83 18.91
N VAL A 531 -45.41 -0.57 18.66
CA VAL A 531 -44.51 -1.54 17.99
C VAL A 531 -44.38 -2.83 18.81
N VAL A 532 -44.21 -2.72 20.13
CA VAL A 532 -44.10 -3.88 21.03
C VAL A 532 -45.43 -4.63 21.12
N SER A 533 -46.56 -3.93 21.17
CA SER A 533 -47.88 -4.55 21.23
C SER A 533 -48.18 -5.33 19.96
N THR A 534 -47.92 -4.73 18.79
CA THR A 534 -48.07 -5.40 17.48
C THR A 534 -47.17 -6.63 17.39
N PHE A 535 -45.92 -6.52 17.85
CA PHE A 535 -45.01 -7.66 17.90
C PHE A 535 -45.54 -8.77 18.83
N CYS A 536 -46.05 -8.40 20.01
CA CYS A 536 -46.61 -9.35 20.96
C CYS A 536 -47.85 -10.05 20.40
N GLU A 537 -48.77 -9.30 19.77
CA GLU A 537 -49.97 -9.84 19.12
C GLU A 537 -49.61 -10.84 18.02
N LYS A 538 -48.65 -10.50 17.14
CA LYS A 538 -48.16 -11.41 16.10
C LYS A 538 -47.60 -12.72 16.66
N ASN A 539 -46.97 -12.67 17.82
CA ASN A 539 -46.28 -13.80 18.43
C ASN A 539 -47.06 -14.44 19.59
N GLU A 540 -48.35 -14.12 19.75
CA GLU A 540 -49.23 -14.63 20.81
C GLU A 540 -48.70 -14.39 22.24
N ILE A 541 -47.96 -13.29 22.45
CA ILE A 541 -47.47 -12.84 23.76
C ILE A 541 -48.52 -11.95 24.42
N ILE A 542 -48.87 -12.23 25.67
CA ILE A 542 -49.87 -11.45 26.41
C ILE A 542 -49.33 -10.05 26.73
N VAL A 543 -50.00 -9.01 26.23
CA VAL A 543 -49.73 -7.62 26.60
C VAL A 543 -50.41 -7.31 27.95
N PRO A 544 -49.67 -6.92 28.99
CA PRO A 544 -50.26 -6.63 30.30
C PRO A 544 -51.07 -5.34 30.28
N ASN A 545 -52.13 -5.29 31.08
CA ASN A 545 -52.93 -4.07 31.24
C ASN A 545 -52.10 -3.00 31.97
N MET A 546 -51.84 -1.88 31.29
CA MET A 546 -50.99 -0.79 31.79
C MET A 546 -51.50 -0.16 33.09
N ASN A 547 -52.81 -0.24 33.36
CA ASN A 547 -53.43 0.32 34.57
C ASN A 547 -53.43 -0.65 35.77
N GLU A 548 -53.11 -1.92 35.54
CA GLU A 548 -53.06 -2.92 36.61
C GLU A 548 -51.78 -2.81 37.44
N ARG A 549 -51.85 -3.37 38.65
CA ARG A 549 -50.71 -3.44 39.55
C ARG A 549 -49.62 -4.32 38.92
N PHE A 550 -48.40 -3.80 38.87
CA PHE A 550 -47.23 -4.59 38.52
C PHE A 550 -46.91 -5.61 39.61
N ILE A 551 -46.69 -6.85 39.21
CA ILE A 551 -46.34 -7.96 40.11
C ILE A 551 -44.99 -8.51 39.70
N ALA A 552 -43.93 -8.06 40.39
CA ALA A 552 -42.59 -8.61 40.20
C ALA A 552 -42.56 -10.11 40.52
N GLN A 553 -42.02 -10.92 39.61
CA GLN A 553 -41.80 -12.35 39.87
C GLN A 553 -40.72 -12.52 40.96
N GLY A 554 -41.03 -13.27 42.03
CA GLY A 554 -40.04 -13.67 43.05
C GLY A 554 -39.80 -12.73 44.24
N LYS A 555 -40.33 -11.50 44.27
CA LYS A 555 -40.22 -10.62 45.46
C LYS A 555 -41.40 -10.82 46.42
N GLY A 556 -41.10 -11.02 47.70
CA GLY A 556 -42.11 -11.21 48.75
C GLY A 556 -43.07 -10.02 48.87
N LYS A 557 -44.38 -10.27 48.80
CA LYS A 557 -45.49 -9.28 48.75
C LYS A 557 -45.55 -8.23 49.88
N ARG A 558 -44.65 -8.26 50.86
CA ARG A 558 -44.87 -7.61 52.17
C ARG A 558 -44.30 -6.19 52.33
N LYS A 559 -43.50 -5.66 51.40
CA LYS A 559 -42.90 -4.29 51.54
C LYS A 559 -42.67 -3.46 50.26
N ALA A 560 -43.09 -3.93 49.07
CA ALA A 560 -42.86 -3.20 47.83
C ALA A 560 -43.97 -2.14 47.57
N PRO A 561 -43.62 -0.93 47.08
CA PRO A 561 -44.62 0.07 46.66
C PRO A 561 -45.57 -0.51 45.60
N ILE A 562 -46.84 -0.08 45.65
CA ILE A 562 -47.84 -0.48 44.65
C ILE A 562 -47.63 0.42 43.43
N ILE A 563 -46.89 -0.08 42.43
CA ILE A 563 -46.71 0.59 41.15
C ILE A 563 -47.58 -0.09 40.08
N THR A 564 -47.97 0.65 39.04
CA THR A 564 -48.69 0.12 37.88
C THR A 564 -47.72 -0.44 36.85
N ASN A 565 -48.22 -1.28 35.93
CA ASN A 565 -47.45 -1.73 34.78
C ASN A 565 -46.95 -0.54 33.93
N LEU A 566 -47.77 0.50 33.77
CA LEU A 566 -47.36 1.73 33.08
C LEU A 566 -46.14 2.37 33.75
N HIS A 567 -46.17 2.52 35.07
CA HIS A 567 -45.05 3.13 35.80
C HIS A 567 -43.77 2.31 35.66
N HIS A 568 -43.86 0.99 35.79
CA HIS A 568 -42.72 0.11 35.64
C HIS A 568 -42.09 0.21 34.23
N TYR A 569 -42.88 0.01 33.17
CA TYR A 569 -42.33 0.02 31.81
C TYR A 569 -41.93 1.42 31.31
N GLN A 570 -42.72 2.45 31.62
CA GLN A 570 -42.46 3.81 31.13
C GLN A 570 -41.42 4.56 31.96
N VAL A 571 -41.52 4.49 33.29
CA VAL A 571 -40.65 5.29 34.17
C VAL A 571 -39.42 4.49 34.56
N GLU A 572 -39.61 3.29 35.13
CA GLU A 572 -38.48 2.53 35.68
C GLU A 572 -37.56 2.00 34.58
N ILE A 573 -38.10 1.57 33.43
CA ILE A 573 -37.32 1.04 32.30
C ILE A 573 -37.08 2.10 31.21
N PHE A 574 -38.14 2.58 30.55
CA PHE A 574 -37.99 3.40 29.34
C PHE A 574 -37.23 4.71 29.56
N TYR A 575 -37.69 5.56 30.50
CA TYR A 575 -36.98 6.81 30.81
C TYR A 575 -35.59 6.56 31.38
N ASN A 576 -35.47 5.64 32.36
CA ASN A 576 -34.20 5.36 33.02
C ASN A 576 -33.11 4.91 32.03
N VAL A 577 -33.42 3.93 31.16
CA VAL A 577 -32.44 3.40 30.21
C VAL A 577 -32.02 4.48 29.20
N ILE A 578 -32.94 5.32 28.72
CA ILE A 578 -32.62 6.43 27.82
C ILE A 578 -31.79 7.51 28.54
N ASP A 579 -32.14 7.86 29.78
CA ASP A 579 -31.39 8.81 30.62
C ASP A 579 -29.97 8.33 30.88
N MET A 580 -29.78 7.03 31.13
CA MET A 580 -28.46 6.41 31.21
C MET A 580 -27.67 6.58 29.91
N GLN A 581 -28.30 6.43 28.73
CA GLN A 581 -27.60 6.65 27.44
C GLN A 581 -27.23 8.12 27.24
N LEU A 582 -28.15 9.04 27.51
CA LEU A 582 -27.95 10.48 27.37
C LEU A 582 -26.84 10.97 28.30
N LEU A 583 -26.80 10.48 29.54
CA LEU A 583 -25.74 10.78 30.49
C LEU A 583 -24.39 10.26 29.99
N GLU A 584 -24.33 9.02 29.50
CA GLU A 584 -23.09 8.45 28.97
C GLU A 584 -22.58 9.23 27.75
N LEU A 585 -23.48 9.61 26.83
CA LEU A 585 -23.14 10.47 25.70
C LEU A 585 -22.74 11.88 26.13
N LYS A 586 -23.24 12.39 27.26
CA LYS A 586 -22.81 13.68 27.78
C LYS A 586 -21.41 13.58 28.38
N THR A 587 -21.17 12.60 29.25
CA THR A 587 -19.89 12.39 29.93
C THR A 587 -18.76 12.05 28.95
N ARG A 588 -19.03 11.25 27.91
CA ARG A 588 -18.01 10.91 26.89
C ARG A 588 -17.66 12.06 25.95
N PHE A 589 -18.59 12.99 25.75
CA PHE A 589 -18.44 14.13 24.85
C PHE A 589 -18.56 15.45 25.61
N ASP A 590 -18.00 15.52 26.83
CA ASP A 590 -18.15 16.64 27.76
C ASP A 590 -17.25 17.86 27.42
N GLU A 591 -17.61 19.00 28.01
CA GLU A 591 -17.15 20.36 27.71
C GLU A 591 -15.63 20.58 27.74
N GLY A 592 -14.84 19.75 28.43
CA GLY A 592 -13.37 19.85 28.43
C GLY A 592 -12.72 19.57 27.07
N SER A 593 -13.32 18.69 26.27
CA SER A 593 -12.99 18.50 24.84
C SER A 593 -13.71 19.50 23.95
N SER A 594 -14.72 20.21 24.46
CA SER A 594 -15.51 21.14 23.67
C SER A 594 -14.75 22.40 23.28
N GLU A 595 -13.76 22.90 24.05
CA GLU A 595 -13.14 24.18 23.70
C GLU A 595 -12.41 24.09 22.34
N LEU A 596 -11.50 23.12 22.17
CA LEU A 596 -10.82 22.87 20.89
C LEU A 596 -11.85 22.65 19.77
N LEU A 597 -12.87 21.84 20.03
CA LEU A 597 -13.88 21.45 19.07
C LEU A 597 -14.82 22.61 18.65
N LEU A 598 -15.19 23.46 19.61
CA LEU A 598 -15.95 24.69 19.39
C LEU A 598 -15.12 25.67 18.58
N CYS A 599 -13.82 25.76 18.84
CA CYS A 599 -12.92 26.58 18.05
C CYS A 599 -12.77 26.04 16.62
N VAL A 600 -12.62 24.73 16.44
CA VAL A 600 -12.58 24.11 15.10
C VAL A 600 -13.90 24.29 14.34
N ALA A 601 -15.05 24.22 15.03
CA ALA A 601 -16.36 24.46 14.41
C ALA A 601 -16.49 25.87 13.80
N CYS A 602 -15.70 26.85 14.26
CA CYS A 602 -15.67 28.20 13.69
C CYS A 602 -15.00 28.27 12.31
N LEU A 603 -14.30 27.22 11.86
CA LEU A 603 -13.76 27.12 10.50
C LEU A 603 -14.81 26.72 9.44
N THR A 604 -16.00 26.28 9.88
CA THR A 604 -17.01 25.69 8.99
C THR A 604 -17.55 26.70 7.97
N PRO A 605 -17.56 26.39 6.66
CA PRO A 605 -18.09 27.28 5.64
C PRO A 605 -19.63 27.28 5.55
N SER A 606 -20.28 26.32 6.21
CA SER A 606 -21.74 26.16 6.23
C SER A 606 -22.50 27.45 6.55
N ASN A 607 -23.62 27.66 5.87
CA ASN A 607 -24.48 28.84 6.00
C ASN A 607 -23.69 30.16 5.85
N SER A 608 -22.78 30.23 4.87
CA SER A 608 -21.93 31.39 4.63
C SER A 608 -21.05 31.76 5.84
N PHE A 609 -20.38 30.74 6.40
CA PHE A 609 -19.52 30.86 7.57
C PHE A 609 -20.25 31.44 8.79
N PHE A 610 -21.48 30.97 9.06
CA PHE A 610 -22.31 31.50 10.15
C PHE A 610 -21.64 31.35 11.53
N SER A 611 -20.97 30.22 11.76
CA SER A 611 -20.30 29.90 13.02
C SER A 611 -18.93 30.58 13.20
N PHE A 612 -18.48 31.40 12.25
CA PHE A 612 -17.18 32.07 12.31
C PHE A 612 -17.10 32.98 13.53
N ASP A 613 -16.07 32.75 14.35
CA ASP A 613 -15.78 33.50 15.56
C ASP A 613 -14.26 33.70 15.63
N LYS A 614 -13.82 34.95 15.48
CA LYS A 614 -12.41 35.30 15.41
C LYS A 614 -11.68 34.95 16.70
N ASP A 615 -12.27 35.25 17.85
CA ASP A 615 -11.62 35.08 19.15
C ASP A 615 -11.43 33.59 19.46
N LYS A 616 -12.39 32.75 19.06
CA LYS A 616 -12.25 31.28 19.16
C LYS A 616 -11.19 30.73 18.20
N LEU A 617 -11.02 31.30 17.01
CA LEU A 617 -9.96 30.87 16.09
C LEU A 617 -8.57 31.33 16.56
N ILE A 618 -8.47 32.47 17.25
CA ILE A 618 -7.25 32.86 17.96
C ILE A 618 -6.98 31.89 19.11
N ARG A 619 -8.01 31.56 19.89
CA ARG A 619 -7.91 30.53 20.93
C ARG A 619 -7.44 29.18 20.38
N LEU A 620 -7.87 28.82 19.17
CA LEU A 620 -7.39 27.63 18.47
C LEU A 620 -5.89 27.69 18.20
N ALA A 621 -5.34 28.85 17.81
CA ALA A 621 -3.92 29.00 17.58
C ALA A 621 -3.10 28.88 18.87
N GLU A 622 -3.62 29.38 20.00
CA GLU A 622 -2.96 29.31 21.31
C GLU A 622 -2.78 27.88 21.83
N PHE A 623 -3.57 26.92 21.33
CA PHE A 623 -3.38 25.51 21.57
C PHE A 623 -2.09 24.96 20.93
N TYR A 624 -1.55 25.62 19.91
CA TYR A 624 -0.37 25.15 19.17
C TYR A 624 0.79 26.17 19.26
N PRO A 625 1.37 26.39 20.46
CA PRO A 625 2.39 27.43 20.66
C PRO A 625 3.70 27.20 19.89
N GLU A 626 4.00 25.97 19.47
CA GLU A 626 5.15 25.66 18.61
C GLU A 626 4.88 25.90 17.12
N ASP A 627 3.60 25.96 16.71
CA ASP A 627 3.19 26.23 15.32
C ASP A 627 2.77 27.70 15.11
N PHE A 628 2.42 28.40 16.19
CA PHE A 628 2.09 29.83 16.18
C PHE A 628 2.91 30.57 17.23
N SER A 629 3.90 31.33 16.78
CA SER A 629 4.60 32.28 17.64
C SER A 629 3.65 33.40 18.12
N PRO A 630 3.95 34.08 19.24
CA PRO A 630 3.14 35.21 19.69
C PRO A 630 2.95 36.31 18.63
N MET A 631 3.94 36.49 17.74
CA MET A 631 3.84 37.42 16.61
C MET A 631 2.89 36.90 15.53
N GLU A 632 2.92 35.61 15.22
CA GLU A 632 1.99 35.00 14.25
C GLU A 632 0.54 34.99 14.76
N VAL A 633 0.31 34.85 16.06
CA VAL A 633 -1.04 34.99 16.64
C VAL A 633 -1.60 36.40 16.39
N LEU A 634 -0.77 37.44 16.54
CA LEU A 634 -1.16 38.82 16.21
C LEU A 634 -1.45 39.00 14.71
N ILE A 635 -0.62 38.42 13.83
CA ILE A 635 -0.84 38.48 12.38
C ILE A 635 -2.10 37.70 11.98
N LEU A 636 -2.34 36.54 12.61
CA LEU A 636 -3.51 35.72 12.38
C LEU A 636 -4.80 36.50 12.69
N HIS A 637 -4.80 37.32 13.74
CA HIS A 637 -5.94 38.18 14.08
C HIS A 637 -6.36 39.06 12.90
N ASP A 638 -5.40 39.77 12.30
CA ASP A 638 -5.67 40.65 11.15
C ASP A 638 -5.98 39.86 9.88
N GLN A 639 -5.31 38.72 9.70
CA GLN A 639 -5.54 37.81 8.57
C GLN A 639 -6.95 37.23 8.58
N LEU A 640 -7.50 36.88 9.76
CA LEU A 640 -8.84 36.33 9.94
C LEU A 640 -9.93 37.32 9.52
N GLU A 641 -9.77 38.62 9.79
CA GLU A 641 -10.71 39.66 9.37
C GLU A 641 -10.76 39.80 7.85
N THR A 642 -9.59 39.80 7.21
CA THR A 642 -9.50 39.87 5.75
C THR A 642 -10.03 38.59 5.10
N TYR A 643 -9.69 37.43 5.68
CA TYR A 643 -10.11 36.11 5.22
C TYR A 643 -11.63 35.99 5.18
N ILE A 644 -12.33 36.30 6.27
CA ILE A 644 -13.79 36.10 6.33
C ILE A 644 -14.52 37.01 5.36
N PHE A 645 -14.01 38.24 5.14
CA PHE A 645 -14.58 39.16 4.16
C PHE A 645 -14.45 38.63 2.73
N ASP A 646 -13.27 38.11 2.34
CA ASP A 646 -13.05 37.49 1.03
C ASP A 646 -13.91 36.23 0.85
N MET A 647 -13.89 35.31 1.83
CA MET A 647 -14.66 34.06 1.74
C MET A 647 -16.16 34.32 1.57
N ARG A 648 -16.75 35.26 2.33
CA ARG A 648 -18.19 35.60 2.24
C ARG A 648 -18.55 36.38 0.97
N SER A 649 -17.58 37.09 0.37
CA SER A 649 -17.81 37.88 -0.84
C SER A 649 -17.65 37.05 -2.12
N ASN A 650 -16.94 35.92 -2.08
CA ASN A 650 -16.70 35.08 -3.23
C ASN A 650 -17.73 33.94 -3.36
N LYS A 651 -18.45 33.92 -4.49
CA LYS A 651 -19.44 32.87 -4.83
C LYS A 651 -18.86 31.45 -4.83
N GLU A 652 -17.57 31.29 -5.11
CA GLU A 652 -16.89 29.99 -5.10
C GLU A 652 -16.91 29.28 -3.73
N PHE A 653 -17.11 30.03 -2.64
CA PHE A 653 -17.16 29.52 -1.27
C PHE A 653 -18.58 29.40 -0.71
N SER A 654 -19.60 29.83 -1.47
CA SER A 654 -20.98 29.96 -0.98
C SER A 654 -21.73 28.62 -0.78
N MET A 655 -21.30 27.54 -1.46
CA MET A 655 -21.95 26.22 -1.40
C MET A 655 -21.09 25.15 -0.70
N LEU A 656 -20.06 25.55 0.05
CA LEU A 656 -19.24 24.60 0.78
C LEU A 656 -19.91 24.24 2.12
N HIS A 657 -19.89 22.95 2.47
CA HIS A 657 -20.54 22.45 3.68
C HIS A 657 -19.52 22.03 4.75
N GLY A 658 -18.45 21.32 4.36
CA GLY A 658 -17.42 20.82 5.26
C GLY A 658 -16.10 21.58 5.21
N ILE A 659 -15.30 21.44 6.26
CA ILE A 659 -13.96 22.03 6.31
C ILE A 659 -12.97 21.32 5.35
N SER A 660 -13.24 20.06 4.98
CA SER A 660 -12.45 19.37 3.94
C SER A 660 -12.63 20.02 2.56
N ASP A 661 -13.87 20.35 2.17
CA ASP A 661 -14.12 21.03 0.89
C ASP A 661 -13.53 22.45 0.89
N LEU A 662 -13.56 23.13 2.04
CA LEU A 662 -12.89 24.41 2.23
C LEU A 662 -11.39 24.32 1.97
N ALA A 663 -10.70 23.32 2.50
CA ALA A 663 -9.26 23.16 2.29
C ALA A 663 -8.92 22.97 0.81
N LYS A 664 -9.64 22.08 0.12
CA LYS A 664 -9.49 21.86 -1.32
C LYS A 664 -9.72 23.15 -2.10
N LYS A 665 -10.81 23.87 -1.79
CA LYS A 665 -11.15 25.12 -2.48
C LYS A 665 -10.14 26.24 -2.24
N MET A 666 -9.59 26.33 -1.03
CA MET A 666 -8.52 27.28 -0.72
C MET A 666 -7.25 26.98 -1.52
N VAL A 667 -6.91 25.70 -1.75
CA VAL A 667 -5.78 25.32 -2.60
C VAL A 667 -6.06 25.62 -4.07
N GLU A 668 -7.22 25.21 -4.59
CA GLU A 668 -7.62 25.44 -5.99
C GLU A 668 -7.57 26.92 -6.38
N THR A 669 -7.98 27.80 -5.46
CA THR A 669 -8.05 29.24 -5.71
C THR A 669 -6.80 30.01 -5.27
N GLY A 670 -5.76 29.31 -4.78
CA GLY A 670 -4.51 29.89 -4.29
C GLY A 670 -4.60 30.63 -2.95
N ARG A 671 -5.77 30.60 -2.29
CA ARG A 671 -6.05 31.24 -1.00
C ARG A 671 -5.33 30.60 0.18
N ASN A 672 -4.88 29.36 0.04
CA ASN A 672 -3.97 28.75 1.00
C ASN A 672 -2.64 29.52 1.13
N ARG A 673 -2.19 30.21 0.06
CA ARG A 673 -0.99 31.07 0.08
C ARG A 673 -1.30 32.50 0.51
N THR A 674 -2.52 32.97 0.24
CA THR A 674 -2.99 34.30 0.66
C THR A 674 -3.26 34.35 2.17
N TYR A 675 -3.80 33.27 2.73
CA TYR A 675 -4.15 33.14 4.15
C TYR A 675 -3.44 31.95 4.80
N PRO A 676 -2.09 31.94 4.86
CA PRO A 676 -1.31 30.78 5.30
C PRO A 676 -1.57 30.38 6.76
N LEU A 677 -1.82 31.32 7.67
CA LEU A 677 -2.07 31.02 9.08
C LEU A 677 -3.49 30.46 9.27
N VAL A 678 -4.47 30.98 8.52
CA VAL A 678 -5.83 30.39 8.50
C VAL A 678 -5.80 28.98 7.91
N TYR A 679 -5.04 28.77 6.83
CA TYR A 679 -4.88 27.45 6.23
C TYR A 679 -4.13 26.47 7.15
N LEU A 680 -3.20 26.96 7.98
CA LEU A 680 -2.56 26.16 9.02
C LEU A 680 -3.55 25.72 10.10
N LEU A 681 -4.42 26.60 10.61
CA LEU A 681 -5.51 26.21 11.52
C LEU A 681 -6.42 25.15 10.90
N LEU A 682 -6.77 25.33 9.63
CA LEU A 682 -7.58 24.38 8.88
C LEU A 682 -6.88 23.01 8.72
N THR A 683 -5.58 23.03 8.46
CA THR A 683 -4.75 21.82 8.38
C THR A 683 -4.72 21.09 9.72
N LEU A 684 -4.43 21.81 10.80
CA LEU A 684 -4.41 21.25 12.17
C LEU A 684 -5.77 20.63 12.53
N ALA A 685 -6.88 21.28 12.19
CA ALA A 685 -8.22 20.74 12.41
C ALA A 685 -8.50 19.45 11.61
N LEU A 686 -8.06 19.38 10.35
CA LEU A 686 -8.37 18.26 9.45
C LEU A 686 -7.50 17.01 9.67
N ILE A 687 -6.26 17.19 10.14
CA ILE A 687 -5.39 16.06 10.48
C ILE A 687 -5.81 15.38 11.77
N LEU A 688 -6.60 16.01 12.63
CA LEU A 688 -7.11 15.37 13.84
C LEU A 688 -7.97 14.14 13.49
N PRO A 689 -7.64 12.95 14.01
CA PRO A 689 -8.39 11.75 13.70
C PRO A 689 -9.74 11.72 14.40
N VAL A 690 -10.81 11.31 13.70
CA VAL A 690 -12.16 11.13 14.28
C VAL A 690 -12.37 9.68 14.76
N ALA A 691 -11.87 8.72 13.99
CA ALA A 691 -11.99 7.30 14.29
C ALA A 691 -10.76 6.52 13.81
N THR A 692 -10.52 5.35 14.41
CA THR A 692 -9.46 4.40 14.04
C THR A 692 -9.93 3.38 12.99
N ALA A 693 -11.03 3.67 12.28
CA ALA A 693 -11.64 2.77 11.30
C ALA A 693 -10.66 2.32 10.19
N SER A 694 -9.69 3.16 9.86
CA SER A 694 -8.64 2.83 8.89
C SER A 694 -7.70 1.75 9.40
N VAL A 695 -7.37 1.78 10.70
CA VAL A 695 -6.57 0.72 11.34
C VAL A 695 -7.38 -0.57 11.44
N GLU A 696 -8.68 -0.51 11.71
CA GLU A 696 -9.51 -1.71 11.72
C GLU A 696 -9.60 -2.40 10.35
N ARG A 697 -9.64 -1.59 9.27
CA ARG A 697 -9.58 -2.12 7.90
C ARG A 697 -8.24 -2.82 7.62
N VAL A 698 -7.14 -2.41 8.26
CA VAL A 698 -5.86 -3.15 8.22
C VAL A 698 -6.03 -4.55 8.78
N PHE A 699 -6.71 -4.71 9.92
CA PHE A 699 -6.93 -6.04 10.51
C PHE A 699 -7.88 -6.90 9.69
N SER A 700 -8.91 -6.31 9.07
CA SER A 700 -9.74 -7.02 8.11
C SER A 700 -8.92 -7.52 6.92
N ALA A 701 -8.09 -6.66 6.33
CA ALA A 701 -7.16 -7.02 5.25
C ALA A 701 -6.14 -8.08 5.69
N MET A 702 -5.67 -8.02 6.94
CA MET A 702 -4.78 -9.02 7.52
C MET A 702 -5.43 -10.41 7.54
N THR A 703 -6.75 -10.52 7.73
CA THR A 703 -7.42 -11.83 7.63
C THR A 703 -7.47 -12.40 6.21
N CYS A 704 -7.41 -11.55 5.17
CA CYS A 704 -7.24 -11.98 3.79
C CYS A 704 -5.79 -12.43 3.54
N VAL A 705 -4.83 -11.62 3.96
CA VAL A 705 -3.38 -11.82 3.73
C VAL A 705 -2.79 -12.93 4.63
N LYS A 706 -3.29 -13.14 5.83
CA LYS A 706 -2.85 -14.21 6.75
C LYS A 706 -4.07 -14.94 7.31
N ASN A 707 -4.46 -15.98 6.59
CA ASN A 707 -5.65 -16.78 6.90
C ASN A 707 -5.27 -18.14 7.48
N ARG A 708 -6.28 -18.96 7.81
CA ARG A 708 -6.08 -20.28 8.42
C ARG A 708 -5.22 -21.24 7.58
N LEU A 709 -5.28 -21.13 6.25
CA LEU A 709 -4.48 -21.96 5.33
C LEU A 709 -3.09 -21.38 5.08
N ARG A 710 -2.92 -20.06 5.26
CA ARG A 710 -1.66 -19.32 5.09
C ARG A 710 -1.31 -18.56 6.38
N ASN A 711 -0.90 -19.29 7.42
CA ASN A 711 -0.53 -18.71 8.73
C ASN A 711 0.97 -18.78 9.06
N LYS A 712 1.77 -19.54 8.28
CA LYS A 712 3.22 -19.65 8.43
C LYS A 712 3.95 -18.55 7.66
N MET A 713 3.73 -17.30 8.05
CA MET A 713 4.37 -16.11 7.47
C MET A 713 5.24 -15.42 8.52
N SER A 714 6.43 -14.96 8.12
CA SER A 714 7.26 -14.10 8.97
C SER A 714 6.62 -12.71 9.11
N ASP A 715 6.99 -11.97 10.15
CA ASP A 715 6.43 -10.64 10.41
C ASP A 715 6.76 -9.66 9.27
N GLN A 716 7.98 -9.72 8.72
CA GLN A 716 8.38 -8.91 7.56
C GLN A 716 7.57 -9.25 6.31
N TRP A 717 7.36 -10.54 6.02
CA TRP A 717 6.59 -10.97 4.85
C TRP A 717 5.11 -10.58 4.99
N LEU A 718 4.55 -10.68 6.20
CA LEU A 718 3.21 -10.19 6.50
C LEU A 718 3.11 -8.67 6.29
N ASN A 719 4.01 -7.90 6.89
CA ASN A 719 4.03 -6.45 6.77
C ASN A 719 4.12 -5.99 5.31
N ASN A 720 5.09 -6.52 4.56
CA ASN A 720 5.32 -6.11 3.18
C ASN A 720 4.15 -6.49 2.27
N GLY A 721 3.59 -7.70 2.45
CA GLY A 721 2.44 -8.15 1.67
C GLY A 721 1.15 -7.40 2.01
N LEU A 722 0.95 -7.04 3.29
CA LEU A 722 -0.21 -6.29 3.73
C LEU A 722 -0.17 -4.84 3.25
N LEU A 723 1.02 -4.23 3.28
CA LEU A 723 1.24 -2.86 2.81
C LEU A 723 0.79 -2.68 1.36
N VAL A 724 1.36 -3.46 0.44
CA VAL A 724 1.01 -3.35 -0.99
C VAL A 724 -0.42 -3.79 -1.31
N TYR A 725 -1.02 -4.64 -0.46
CA TYR A 725 -2.40 -5.07 -0.63
C TYR A 725 -3.39 -3.97 -0.23
N ILE A 726 -3.10 -3.24 0.86
CA ILE A 726 -3.90 -2.11 1.32
C ILE A 726 -3.66 -0.89 0.43
N GLU A 727 -2.39 -0.53 0.21
CA GLU A 727 -1.94 0.61 -0.59
C GLU A 727 -1.81 0.26 -2.08
N LYS A 728 -2.74 -0.57 -2.58
CA LYS A 728 -2.72 -1.07 -3.96
C LYS A 728 -2.77 0.05 -5.00
N ASP A 729 -3.44 1.15 -4.70
CA ASP A 729 -3.57 2.29 -5.62
C ASP A 729 -2.23 3.02 -5.79
N VAL A 730 -1.45 3.14 -4.70
CA VAL A 730 -0.07 3.64 -4.74
C VAL A 730 0.85 2.62 -5.42
N PHE A 731 0.75 1.35 -5.02
CA PHE A 731 1.57 0.27 -5.57
C PHE A 731 1.38 0.11 -7.09
N ASP A 732 0.17 0.31 -7.60
CA ASP A 732 -0.12 0.27 -9.03
C ASP A 732 0.58 1.39 -9.81
N GLY A 733 0.86 2.52 -9.17
CA GLY A 733 1.61 3.63 -9.74
C GLY A 733 3.13 3.41 -9.82
N ILE A 734 3.66 2.37 -9.18
CA ILE A 734 5.10 2.09 -9.17
C ILE A 734 5.49 1.33 -10.43
N ASP A 735 6.47 1.81 -11.16
CA ASP A 735 7.00 1.13 -12.35
C ASP A 735 7.88 -0.08 -11.97
N ASN A 736 8.03 -1.02 -12.92
CA ASN A 736 8.83 -2.22 -12.66
C ASN A 736 10.33 -1.87 -12.52
N GLU A 737 10.81 -0.84 -13.23
CA GLU A 737 12.19 -0.39 -13.21
C GLU A 737 12.62 0.05 -11.81
N SER A 738 11.78 0.80 -11.09
CA SER A 738 11.99 1.20 -9.69
C SER A 738 12.12 -0.03 -8.77
N ILE A 739 11.27 -1.04 -8.94
CA ILE A 739 11.33 -2.29 -8.18
C ILE A 739 12.61 -3.06 -8.50
N ILE A 740 12.99 -3.12 -9.78
CA ILE A 740 14.22 -3.78 -10.26
C ILE A 740 15.45 -3.09 -9.66
N ASP A 741 15.52 -1.77 -9.72
CA ASP A 741 16.62 -0.97 -9.18
C ASP A 741 16.78 -1.22 -7.69
N TYR A 742 15.70 -1.17 -6.91
CA TYR A 742 15.77 -1.48 -5.49
C TYR A 742 16.23 -2.93 -5.26
N TYR A 743 15.63 -3.89 -5.95
CA TYR A 743 15.97 -5.32 -5.86
C TYR A 743 17.44 -5.61 -6.18
N GLN A 744 18.02 -4.95 -7.20
CA GLN A 744 19.43 -5.07 -7.57
C GLN A 744 20.35 -4.49 -6.50
N ASN A 745 19.93 -3.42 -5.82
CA ASN A 745 20.72 -2.73 -4.80
C ASN A 745 20.63 -3.37 -3.41
N MET A 746 19.63 -4.23 -3.15
CA MET A 746 19.48 -4.90 -1.84
C MET A 746 20.68 -5.76 -1.45
N LYS A 747 21.28 -6.47 -2.41
CA LYS A 747 22.47 -7.32 -2.22
C LYS A 747 23.11 -7.66 -3.55
N THR A 748 24.38 -8.08 -3.54
CA THR A 748 25.10 -8.48 -4.76
C THR A 748 24.34 -9.57 -5.51
N ARG A 749 23.91 -9.26 -6.73
CA ARG A 749 23.25 -10.20 -7.65
C ARG A 749 24.27 -10.82 -8.61
N ARG A 750 23.95 -12.02 -9.11
CA ARG A 750 24.81 -12.74 -10.06
C ARG A 750 24.88 -12.04 -11.42
N ILE A 751 23.76 -11.50 -11.87
CA ILE A 751 23.69 -10.62 -13.03
C ILE A 751 23.40 -9.23 -12.49
N LYS A 752 24.29 -8.28 -12.76
CA LYS A 752 24.08 -6.86 -12.46
C LYS A 752 23.55 -6.20 -13.72
N LEU A 753 22.37 -5.62 -13.63
CA LEU A 753 21.84 -4.77 -14.69
C LEU A 753 22.61 -3.46 -14.68
N SER A 754 23.01 -2.97 -15.85
CA SER A 754 23.58 -1.63 -15.98
C SER A 754 22.52 -0.62 -15.56
N SER A 755 22.84 0.27 -14.61
CA SER A 755 21.90 1.28 -14.15
C SER A 755 21.49 2.13 -15.35
N GLN A 756 20.22 2.03 -15.75
CA GLN A 756 19.68 2.90 -16.76
C GLN A 756 19.73 4.32 -16.17
N LYS A 757 20.71 5.11 -16.61
CA LYS A 757 20.69 6.56 -16.38
C LYS A 757 19.31 7.04 -16.79
N LYS A 758 18.53 7.54 -15.83
CA LYS A 758 17.27 8.27 -16.05
C LYS A 758 17.42 9.09 -17.33
N ARG A 759 16.76 8.67 -18.40
CA ARG A 759 16.48 9.57 -19.52
C ARG A 759 15.50 10.59 -18.96
N LEU A 760 16.07 11.72 -18.52
CA LEU A 760 15.34 12.94 -18.31
C LEU A 760 14.85 13.37 -19.70
N ASP A 761 13.57 13.13 -19.97
CA ASP A 761 12.82 13.90 -20.95
C ASP A 761 12.22 15.13 -20.27
#